data_AF-Q2SRX0-F1
#
_entry.id   AF-Q2SRX0-F1
#
_cell.length_a   1.000
_cell.length_b   1.000
_cell.length_c   1.000
_cell.angle_alpha   90.00
_cell.angle_beta   90.00
_cell.angle_gamma   90.00
#
_symmetry.space_group_name_H-M   'P 1'
#
loop_
_entity.id
_entity.type
_entity.pdbx_description
1 polymer ?
#
loop_
_entity_poly.entity_id
_entity_poly.type
_entity_poly.pdbx_seq_one_letter_code
_entity_poly.pdbx_strand_id
1 'polypeptide(L)'
;MSSIFKINISKEIFKIANLKCIKIAWILHNINNFKKAVEWNKNKEYFFNIDHDLESEDDFSSDATSINLFEEYTNTELKTEQEKNEFKQKWESFFNSDDGFNLDEFKGDAIEDGLEFGQQVIQYFDLKQIKEYPDKLTKDFNDTANIYDAVNQTKELLKNHQDEYIYLYEPAFEFDNYNLKVKCDVLKLNGNNHVEIIEAKATSKVKKEHFWDLAYQVYVLEKNGYIVDNIAIARLNKNYLRDYDTSIDFDLKTSIDEFVKKYENISFDEAKNIVDNINYLDLGFKDIDEIDDLDLNKLIEIDYFTYGQSRTRNTLFEDYKNLISVVDLDELFLKIAYMLRLDQNQIIEIFKNDSCYLHYDKKAKNWIKWTREISDYKACQHVLNWFDEKAPNFWHFGGAKQTQKAFLIRHLHSPYFKDYNSLLDSEITNLLNDQYDKFINYKYNRIFEISKLDDQIKSDPSLMIDNNYFYILKQVMNKYKTLPIYMYDFETVKFAVPKYNKVNPYYQIPFQYSIDIIHDKNYDYNNPDSMIHYDFLANDYQDPRKEFIINFLKDIFSNKKGVYVAYNDAFEKSVLKRIAFLFPKLAIPILYIVNNTIDLMDFFKGIKQDSSIDVNFRPWFLIANKNFYGSYSIKKTQPALDSSFTYKNLTINNGSKASETFRRFLEQRIEKNVWDNLIRKDMIKYCNRDTLAMVVILKKVDEIIKIWEAKHGK
;
A
#
# COMPACT_ATOMS: atom_id res chain seq x y z
N MET A 1 34.90 -24.73 -11.97
CA MET A 1 33.92 -25.46 -12.82
C MET A 1 33.30 -24.48 -13.80
N SER A 2 32.93 -24.92 -15.01
CA SER A 2 32.21 -24.07 -15.97
C SER A 2 30.86 -23.66 -15.39
N SER A 3 30.54 -22.37 -15.41
CA SER A 3 29.26 -21.88 -14.89
C SER A 3 28.06 -22.45 -15.67
N ILE A 4 27.07 -22.96 -14.93
CA ILE A 4 25.81 -23.53 -15.40
C ILE A 4 24.90 -22.42 -15.96
N PHE A 5 24.59 -21.40 -15.14
CA PHE A 5 23.64 -20.35 -15.49
C PHE A 5 24.26 -19.27 -16.37
N LYS A 6 25.56 -18.98 -16.18
CA LYS A 6 26.35 -17.95 -16.88
C LYS A 6 25.81 -16.51 -16.74
N ILE A 7 24.90 -16.29 -15.80
CA ILE A 7 24.31 -15.01 -15.45
C ILE A 7 23.85 -15.10 -13.99
N ASN A 8 23.99 -13.99 -13.26
CA ASN A 8 23.49 -13.93 -11.89
C ASN A 8 21.96 -13.94 -11.90
N ILE A 9 21.36 -14.72 -11.00
CA ILE A 9 19.94 -14.65 -10.69
C ILE A 9 19.84 -14.39 -9.20
N SER A 10 19.70 -13.13 -8.82
CA SER A 10 19.51 -12.76 -7.43
C SER A 10 18.13 -13.21 -6.90
N LYS A 11 17.99 -13.22 -5.58
CA LYS A 11 16.74 -13.55 -4.87
C LYS A 11 15.57 -12.68 -5.35
N GLU A 12 15.75 -11.36 -5.44
CA GLU A 12 14.69 -10.44 -5.91
C GLU A 12 14.31 -10.67 -7.37
N ILE A 13 15.29 -10.89 -8.25
CA ILE A 13 15.01 -11.15 -9.68
C ILE A 13 14.28 -12.47 -9.87
N PHE A 14 14.67 -13.52 -9.14
CA PHE A 14 13.94 -14.79 -9.14
C PHE A 14 12.51 -14.62 -8.64
N LYS A 15 12.32 -13.86 -7.56
CA LYS A 15 11.00 -13.55 -7.01
C LYS A 15 10.13 -12.80 -8.01
N ILE A 16 10.63 -11.71 -8.60
CA ILE A 16 9.91 -10.90 -9.61
C ILE A 16 9.53 -11.75 -10.82
N ALA A 17 10.43 -12.60 -11.31
CA ALA A 17 10.19 -13.48 -12.46
C ALA A 17 9.02 -14.45 -12.22
N ASN A 18 8.89 -14.98 -11.01
CA ASN A 18 7.88 -15.97 -10.66
C ASN A 18 6.57 -15.36 -10.13
N LEU A 19 6.61 -14.15 -9.56
CA LEU A 19 5.47 -13.50 -8.92
C LEU A 19 4.82 -12.38 -9.69
N LYS A 20 5.60 -11.66 -10.48
CA LYS A 20 5.13 -10.47 -11.18
C LYS A 20 5.17 -10.69 -12.68
N CYS A 21 6.38 -10.72 -13.25
CA CYS A 21 6.57 -10.81 -14.68
C CYS A 21 8.05 -11.03 -15.04
N ILE A 22 8.33 -12.03 -15.88
CA ILE A 22 9.69 -12.24 -16.41
C ILE A 22 10.19 -11.03 -17.24
N LYS A 23 9.28 -10.29 -17.87
CA LYS A 23 9.63 -9.07 -18.64
C LYS A 23 10.14 -7.97 -17.71
N ILE A 24 9.52 -7.81 -16.54
CA ILE A 24 9.97 -6.85 -15.53
C ILE A 24 11.28 -7.32 -14.90
N ALA A 25 11.42 -8.62 -14.62
CA ALA A 25 12.68 -9.18 -14.16
C ALA A 25 13.82 -8.88 -15.13
N TRP A 26 13.61 -8.99 -16.45
CA TRP A 26 14.62 -8.61 -17.45
C TRP A 26 14.98 -7.11 -17.40
N ILE A 27 13.98 -6.23 -17.24
CA ILE A 27 14.19 -4.77 -17.15
C ILE A 27 15.02 -4.44 -15.90
N LEU A 28 14.67 -5.03 -14.75
CA LEU A 28 15.27 -4.74 -13.45
C LEU A 28 16.57 -5.53 -13.18
N HIS A 29 16.93 -6.45 -14.06
CA HIS A 29 18.12 -7.29 -13.86
C HIS A 29 19.43 -6.52 -13.93
N ASN A 30 19.52 -5.50 -14.78
CA ASN A 30 20.70 -4.64 -14.86
C ASN A 30 20.34 -3.24 -15.38
N ILE A 31 21.22 -2.28 -15.08
CA ILE A 31 20.99 -0.88 -15.42
C ILE A 31 20.89 -0.61 -16.93
N ASN A 32 21.54 -1.41 -17.79
CA ASN A 32 21.49 -1.19 -19.24
C ASN A 32 20.11 -1.54 -19.80
N ASN A 33 19.51 -2.64 -19.34
CA ASN A 33 18.15 -3.02 -19.69
C ASN A 33 17.15 -1.97 -19.19
N PHE A 34 17.32 -1.51 -17.95
CA PHE A 34 16.50 -0.43 -17.38
C PHE A 34 16.60 0.87 -18.19
N LYS A 35 17.82 1.34 -18.49
CA LYS A 35 18.07 2.52 -19.35
C LYS A 35 17.38 2.39 -20.70
N LYS A 36 17.39 1.20 -21.30
CA LYS A 36 16.69 0.95 -22.57
C LYS A 36 15.18 1.01 -22.44
N ALA A 37 14.61 0.47 -21.35
CA ALA A 37 13.18 0.58 -21.07
C ALA A 37 12.74 2.04 -20.87
N VAL A 38 13.55 2.84 -20.18
CA VAL A 38 13.34 4.29 -20.05
C VAL A 38 13.36 4.98 -21.41
N GLU A 39 14.31 4.64 -22.28
CA GLU A 39 14.38 5.18 -23.65
C GLU A 39 13.11 4.84 -24.46
N TRP A 40 12.72 3.57 -24.47
CA TRP A 40 11.50 3.09 -25.13
C TRP A 40 10.23 3.79 -24.62
N ASN A 41 10.15 4.05 -23.32
CA ASN A 41 9.03 4.78 -22.74
C ASN A 41 9.00 6.25 -23.19
N LYS A 42 10.17 6.93 -23.16
CA LYS A 42 10.30 8.32 -23.64
C LYS A 42 9.98 8.47 -25.12
N ASN A 43 10.41 7.50 -25.93
CA ASN A 43 10.13 7.45 -27.37
C ASN A 43 8.69 7.05 -27.69
N LYS A 44 7.87 6.77 -26.68
CA LYS A 44 6.46 6.35 -26.84
C LYS A 44 6.33 5.06 -27.65
N GLU A 45 7.25 4.12 -27.44
CA GLU A 45 7.21 2.79 -28.06
C GLU A 45 6.45 1.81 -27.17
N TYR A 46 6.76 1.82 -25.87
CA TYR A 46 6.16 0.93 -24.88
C TYR A 46 5.68 1.68 -23.64
N PHE A 47 4.57 1.22 -23.09
CA PHE A 47 4.10 1.57 -21.76
C PHE A 47 4.54 0.48 -20.77
N PHE A 48 5.20 0.89 -19.69
CA PHE A 48 5.70 -0.01 -18.65
C PHE A 48 5.00 0.29 -17.33
N ASN A 49 4.27 -0.69 -16.81
CA ASN A 49 3.59 -0.61 -15.53
C ASN A 49 4.42 -1.36 -14.47
N ILE A 50 5.62 -0.86 -14.18
CA ILE A 50 6.59 -1.48 -13.26
C ILE A 50 6.26 -1.16 -11.81
N ASP A 51 5.69 0.03 -11.60
CA ASP A 51 5.54 0.67 -10.30
C ASP A 51 4.22 0.37 -9.61
N HIS A 52 3.34 -0.38 -10.26
CA HIS A 52 2.00 -0.70 -9.77
C HIS A 52 2.01 -1.34 -8.37
N ASP A 53 3.00 -2.19 -8.08
CA ASP A 53 3.09 -2.87 -6.78
C ASP A 53 3.82 -2.04 -5.71
N LEU A 54 4.24 -0.81 -6.05
CA LEU A 54 4.65 0.21 -5.08
C LEU A 54 3.43 0.90 -4.46
N GLU A 55 2.23 0.70 -5.00
CA GLU A 55 0.98 1.06 -4.34
C GLU A 55 0.84 0.23 -3.05
N SER A 56 0.72 0.89 -1.90
CA SER A 56 0.53 0.18 -0.63
C SER A 56 -0.79 -0.59 -0.67
N GLU A 57 -0.75 -1.91 -0.48
CA GLU A 57 -1.91 -2.78 -0.21
C GLU A 57 -2.53 -2.49 1.19
N ASP A 58 -2.53 -1.24 1.64
CA ASP A 58 -3.35 -0.88 2.78
C ASP A 58 -4.79 -0.82 2.27
N ASP A 59 -5.64 -1.73 2.77
CA ASP A 59 -7.09 -1.83 2.52
C ASP A 59 -7.87 -0.50 2.75
N PHE A 60 -7.19 0.57 3.15
CA PHE A 60 -7.74 1.86 3.54
C PHE A 60 -7.06 3.09 2.92
N SER A 61 -5.88 2.99 2.26
CA SER A 61 -5.23 4.17 1.65
C SER A 61 -5.39 4.17 0.13
N SER A 62 -6.37 4.92 -0.38
CA SER A 62 -6.52 5.17 -1.81
C SER A 62 -5.51 6.17 -2.39
N ASP A 63 -4.58 6.69 -1.57
CA ASP A 63 -3.83 7.91 -1.86
C ASP A 63 -2.31 7.77 -1.87
N ALA A 64 -1.79 6.53 -1.82
CA ALA A 64 -0.39 6.26 -2.15
C ALA A 64 -0.18 6.57 -3.64
N THR A 65 0.33 7.76 -3.94
CA THR A 65 0.89 8.05 -5.26
C THR A 65 2.08 7.12 -5.44
N SER A 66 1.95 6.16 -6.37
CA SER A 66 3.04 5.30 -6.76
C SER A 66 4.23 6.13 -7.22
N ILE A 67 5.41 5.79 -6.70
CA ILE A 67 6.67 6.32 -7.21
C ILE A 67 6.80 5.84 -8.65
N ASN A 68 6.92 6.76 -9.60
CA ASN A 68 7.22 6.41 -10.97
C ASN A 68 8.75 6.27 -11.11
N LEU A 69 9.26 5.04 -11.18
CA LEU A 69 10.71 4.79 -11.20
C LEU A 69 11.39 5.41 -12.42
N PHE A 70 10.68 5.51 -13.55
CA PHE A 70 11.24 6.10 -14.77
C PHE A 70 11.32 7.61 -14.66
N GLU A 71 10.30 8.26 -14.08
CA GLU A 71 10.34 9.69 -13.77
C GLU A 71 11.43 9.99 -12.74
N GLU A 72 11.54 9.18 -11.68
CA GLU A 72 12.55 9.36 -10.65
C GLU A 72 13.96 9.20 -11.21
N TYR A 73 14.23 8.17 -12.03
CA TYR A 73 15.52 8.00 -12.70
C TYR A 73 15.85 9.15 -13.68
N THR A 74 14.83 9.74 -14.30
CA THR A 74 15.01 10.79 -15.30
C THR A 74 14.93 12.19 -14.73
N ASN A 75 14.84 12.32 -13.41
CA ASN A 75 14.67 13.58 -12.71
C ASN A 75 15.72 14.61 -13.17
N THR A 76 15.21 15.68 -13.79
CA THR A 76 16.00 16.74 -14.43
C THR A 76 16.27 17.92 -13.51
N GLU A 77 15.78 17.90 -12.26
CA GLU A 77 15.93 19.00 -11.30
C GLU A 77 17.34 19.09 -10.68
N LEU A 78 18.22 18.13 -10.96
CA LEU A 78 19.62 18.13 -10.52
C LEU A 78 20.41 19.23 -11.23
N LYS A 79 20.87 20.23 -10.47
CA LYS A 79 21.42 21.49 -11.01
C LYS A 79 22.92 21.39 -11.30
N THR A 80 23.65 20.48 -10.65
CA THR A 80 25.11 20.33 -10.79
C THR A 80 25.52 18.96 -11.38
N GLU A 81 26.67 18.90 -12.04
CA GLU A 81 27.22 17.63 -12.56
C GLU A 81 27.63 16.65 -11.45
N GLN A 82 27.98 17.17 -10.26
CA GLN A 82 28.28 16.35 -9.09
C GLN A 82 27.02 15.62 -8.60
N GLU A 83 25.92 16.35 -8.38
CA GLU A 83 24.64 15.76 -7.97
C GLU A 83 24.16 14.70 -8.97
N LYS A 84 24.35 14.93 -10.28
CA LYS A 84 24.03 13.94 -11.32
C LYS A 84 24.89 12.68 -11.24
N ASN A 85 26.17 12.81 -10.91
CA ASN A 85 27.08 11.67 -10.79
C ASN A 85 26.77 10.85 -9.53
N GLU A 86 26.58 11.50 -8.39
CA GLU A 86 26.17 10.85 -7.13
C GLU A 86 24.83 10.14 -7.29
N PHE A 87 23.86 10.79 -7.95
CA PHE A 87 22.57 10.18 -8.28
C PHE A 87 22.72 8.92 -9.14
N LYS A 88 23.51 8.97 -10.21
CA LYS A 88 23.76 7.81 -11.07
C LYS A 88 24.44 6.67 -10.32
N GLN A 89 25.42 6.98 -9.48
CA GLN A 89 26.11 5.99 -8.65
C GLN A 89 25.15 5.32 -7.66
N LYS A 90 24.26 6.09 -7.03
CA LYS A 90 23.20 5.55 -6.18
C LYS A 90 22.31 4.57 -6.94
N TRP A 91 21.84 4.94 -8.14
CA TRP A 91 21.05 4.04 -8.98
C TRP A 91 21.81 2.78 -9.40
N GLU A 92 23.09 2.90 -9.76
CA GLU A 92 23.94 1.75 -10.07
C GLU A 92 24.10 0.81 -8.87
N SER A 93 24.16 1.35 -7.64
CA SER A 93 24.26 0.54 -6.42
C SER A 93 23.05 -0.38 -6.22
N PHE A 94 21.83 0.07 -6.56
CA PHE A 94 20.60 -0.74 -6.46
C PHE A 94 20.64 -1.98 -7.36
N PHE A 95 21.18 -1.85 -8.57
CA PHE A 95 21.35 -2.99 -9.50
C PHE A 95 22.50 -3.92 -9.10
N ASN A 96 23.48 -3.42 -8.35
CA ASN A 96 24.66 -4.16 -7.92
C ASN A 96 24.49 -4.80 -6.53
N SER A 97 23.37 -4.58 -5.85
CA SER A 97 23.02 -5.24 -4.60
C SER A 97 23.08 -6.76 -4.72
N ASP A 98 23.52 -7.44 -3.66
CA ASP A 98 23.64 -8.91 -3.63
C ASP A 98 22.28 -9.62 -3.79
N ASP A 99 21.22 -9.01 -3.27
CA ASP A 99 19.84 -9.48 -3.41
C ASP A 99 19.19 -9.04 -4.73
N GLY A 100 19.83 -8.14 -5.47
CA GLY A 100 19.35 -7.52 -6.72
C GLY A 100 18.49 -6.28 -6.48
N PHE A 101 17.94 -5.74 -7.56
CA PHE A 101 17.13 -4.52 -7.52
C PHE A 101 15.84 -4.74 -6.70
N ASN A 102 15.80 -4.20 -5.48
CA ASN A 102 14.67 -4.32 -4.58
C ASN A 102 13.74 -3.10 -4.70
N LEU A 103 12.51 -3.35 -5.14
CA LEU A 103 11.48 -2.31 -5.27
C LEU A 103 11.07 -1.71 -3.92
N ASP A 104 11.20 -2.47 -2.83
CA ASP A 104 10.83 -1.99 -1.50
C ASP A 104 11.80 -0.92 -0.98
N GLU A 105 12.98 -0.74 -1.59
CA GLU A 105 13.89 0.36 -1.26
C GLU A 105 13.32 1.74 -1.61
N PHE A 106 12.32 1.77 -2.48
CA PHE A 106 11.58 2.98 -2.84
C PHE A 106 10.36 3.18 -1.95
N LYS A 107 9.97 2.18 -1.13
CA LYS A 107 8.88 2.33 -0.15
C LYS A 107 9.47 2.89 1.14
N GLY A 108 9.35 4.20 1.34
CA GLY A 108 10.11 4.98 2.33
C GLY A 108 10.24 4.39 3.75
N ASP A 109 9.21 3.72 4.28
CA ASP A 109 9.20 3.19 5.65
C ASP A 109 9.59 1.69 5.77
N ALA A 110 9.62 0.97 4.64
CA ALA A 110 9.68 -0.50 4.64
C ALA A 110 11.07 -1.06 5.02
N ILE A 111 12.14 -0.35 4.65
CA ILE A 111 13.52 -0.77 4.94
C ILE A 111 13.77 -0.71 6.45
N GLU A 112 13.43 0.43 7.06
CA GLU A 112 13.59 0.68 8.49
C GLU A 112 12.82 -0.34 9.33
N ASP A 113 11.57 -0.57 8.96
CA ASP A 113 10.72 -1.57 9.61
C ASP A 113 11.31 -2.98 9.51
N GLY A 114 11.87 -3.33 8.35
CA GLY A 114 12.54 -4.62 8.12
C GLY A 114 13.79 -4.79 8.99
N LEU A 115 14.66 -3.78 9.03
CA LEU A 115 15.89 -3.79 9.83
C LEU A 115 15.60 -3.85 11.32
N GLU A 116 14.71 -3.00 11.82
CA GLU A 116 14.32 -2.96 13.23
C GLU A 116 13.71 -4.31 13.64
N PHE A 117 12.79 -4.85 12.83
CA PHE A 117 12.18 -6.14 13.11
C PHE A 117 13.17 -7.31 13.06
N GLY A 118 14.11 -7.31 12.10
CA GLY A 118 15.18 -8.32 12.02
C GLY A 118 16.00 -8.40 13.31
N GLN A 119 16.35 -7.24 13.88
CA GLN A 119 17.03 -7.18 15.19
C GLN A 119 16.18 -7.76 16.32
N GLN A 120 14.87 -7.48 16.36
CA GLN A 120 13.97 -8.08 17.34
C GLN A 120 13.89 -9.60 17.20
N VAL A 121 13.95 -10.13 15.97
CA VAL A 121 13.97 -11.57 15.69
C VAL A 121 15.26 -12.23 16.19
N ILE A 122 16.42 -11.58 16.01
CA ILE A 122 17.70 -12.06 16.57
C ILE A 122 17.59 -12.19 18.09
N GLN A 123 17.15 -11.12 18.78
CA GLN A 123 16.97 -11.12 20.24
C GLN A 123 15.98 -12.20 20.71
N TYR A 124 14.89 -12.40 19.98
CA TYR A 124 13.93 -13.48 20.26
C TYR A 124 14.59 -14.86 20.24
N PHE A 125 15.43 -15.14 19.24
CA PHE A 125 16.12 -16.41 19.13
C PHE A 125 17.28 -16.57 20.13
N ASP A 126 17.96 -15.48 20.51
CA ASP A 126 18.96 -15.52 21.60
C ASP A 126 18.30 -15.89 22.94
N LEU A 127 17.15 -15.28 23.27
CA LEU A 127 16.37 -15.64 24.46
C LEU A 127 15.92 -17.11 24.42
N LYS A 128 15.53 -17.59 23.22
CA LYS A 128 15.15 -18.98 23.01
C LYS A 128 16.34 -19.93 23.17
N GLN A 129 17.51 -19.58 22.65
CA GLN A 129 18.74 -20.35 22.83
C GLN A 129 19.08 -20.50 24.31
N ILE A 130 19.12 -19.40 25.07
CA ILE A 130 19.45 -19.43 26.51
C ILE A 130 18.49 -20.35 27.27
N LYS A 131 17.21 -20.36 26.90
CA LYS A 131 16.17 -21.13 27.58
C LYS A 131 16.14 -22.61 27.18
N GLU A 132 16.27 -22.92 25.89
CA GLU A 132 16.04 -24.25 25.33
C GLU A 132 17.34 -25.01 25.02
N TYR A 133 18.44 -24.30 24.75
CA TYR A 133 19.72 -24.86 24.30
C TYR A 133 20.92 -24.17 25.00
N PRO A 134 20.99 -24.19 26.35
CA PRO A 134 21.99 -23.44 27.10
C PRO A 134 23.45 -23.82 26.80
N ASP A 135 23.69 -25.05 26.29
CA ASP A 135 25.02 -25.54 25.93
C ASP A 135 25.42 -25.25 24.47
N LYS A 136 24.54 -24.60 23.69
CA LYS A 136 24.78 -24.24 22.29
C LYS A 136 25.06 -22.75 22.14
N LEU A 137 25.78 -22.38 21.10
CA LEU A 137 26.12 -21.00 20.78
C LEU A 137 25.24 -20.42 19.66
N THR A 138 25.21 -19.09 19.57
CA THR A 138 24.70 -18.35 18.42
C THR A 138 25.85 -17.61 17.71
N LYS A 139 25.69 -17.32 16.41
CA LYS A 139 26.67 -16.53 15.66
C LYS A 139 25.97 -15.59 14.68
N ASP A 140 26.28 -14.31 14.79
CA ASP A 140 25.88 -13.30 13.83
C ASP A 140 27.00 -13.06 12.78
N PHE A 141 26.61 -12.99 11.51
CA PHE A 141 27.45 -12.70 10.36
C PHE A 141 27.20 -11.30 9.75
N ASN A 142 26.33 -10.48 10.35
CA ASN A 142 26.02 -9.12 9.90
C ASN A 142 27.24 -8.19 9.80
N ASP A 143 28.24 -8.38 10.66
CA ASP A 143 29.46 -7.55 10.70
C ASP A 143 30.45 -7.82 9.55
N THR A 144 30.11 -8.71 8.61
CA THR A 144 31.01 -9.06 7.50
C THR A 144 30.99 -8.00 6.39
N ALA A 145 32.18 -7.65 5.88
CA ALA A 145 32.35 -6.53 4.96
C ALA A 145 31.69 -6.74 3.58
N ASN A 146 31.56 -7.97 3.12
CA ASN A 146 30.91 -8.34 1.87
C ASN A 146 30.44 -9.81 1.90
N ILE A 147 29.60 -10.19 0.94
CA ILE A 147 29.03 -11.55 0.87
C ILE A 147 30.06 -12.66 0.65
N TYR A 148 31.20 -12.38 0.00
CA TYR A 148 32.25 -13.40 -0.20
C TYR A 148 32.87 -13.79 1.14
N ASP A 149 33.17 -12.80 1.98
CA ASP A 149 33.70 -13.02 3.32
C ASP A 149 32.66 -13.73 4.20
N ALA A 150 31.39 -13.33 4.12
CA ALA A 150 30.29 -14.00 4.82
C ALA A 150 30.18 -15.47 4.43
N VAL A 151 30.25 -15.79 3.13
CA VAL A 151 30.21 -17.18 2.62
C VAL A 151 31.39 -17.97 3.14
N ASN A 152 32.60 -17.42 3.10
CA ASN A 152 33.80 -18.11 3.56
C ASN A 152 33.75 -18.41 5.06
N GLN A 153 33.38 -17.41 5.87
CA GLN A 153 33.25 -17.59 7.32
C GLN A 153 32.14 -18.60 7.67
N THR A 154 31.00 -18.54 6.98
CA THR A 154 29.89 -19.49 7.15
C THR A 154 30.36 -20.92 6.85
N LYS A 155 31.06 -21.12 5.72
CA LYS A 155 31.60 -22.43 5.31
C LYS A 155 32.63 -22.96 6.32
N GLU A 156 33.53 -22.11 6.81
CA GLU A 156 34.53 -22.52 7.80
C GLU A 156 33.90 -22.93 9.14
N LEU A 157 32.94 -22.15 9.63
CA LEU A 157 32.23 -22.45 10.88
C LEU A 157 31.45 -23.75 10.77
N LEU A 158 30.63 -23.91 9.71
CA LEU A 158 29.82 -25.11 9.53
C LEU A 158 30.66 -26.37 9.28
N LYS A 159 31.87 -26.24 8.72
CA LYS A 159 32.76 -27.39 8.53
C LYS A 159 33.39 -27.87 9.83
N ASN A 160 33.77 -26.96 10.72
CA ASN A 160 34.64 -27.27 11.86
C ASN A 160 33.90 -27.29 13.21
N HIS A 161 32.80 -26.54 13.33
CA HIS A 161 32.17 -26.22 14.61
C HIS A 161 30.64 -26.31 14.57
N GLN A 162 30.02 -26.92 13.56
CA GLN A 162 28.55 -26.97 13.42
C GLN A 162 27.83 -27.44 14.68
N ASP A 163 28.36 -28.47 15.35
CA ASP A 163 27.74 -29.07 16.53
C ASP A 163 27.82 -28.17 17.77
N GLU A 164 28.55 -27.05 17.75
CA GLU A 164 28.61 -26.09 18.86
C GLU A 164 27.47 -25.06 18.79
N TYR A 165 26.86 -24.86 17.61
CA TYR A 165 25.90 -23.78 17.38
C TYR A 165 24.46 -24.32 17.20
N ILE A 166 23.46 -23.50 17.56
CA ILE A 166 22.04 -23.79 17.31
C ILE A 166 21.41 -22.82 16.33
N TYR A 167 21.74 -21.52 16.41
CA TYR A 167 21.25 -20.48 15.51
C TYR A 167 22.41 -19.70 14.90
N LEU A 168 22.33 -19.49 13.59
CA LEU A 168 23.20 -18.57 12.86
C LEU A 168 22.32 -17.45 12.29
N TYR A 169 22.77 -16.20 12.44
CA TYR A 169 22.09 -15.01 11.91
C TYR A 169 22.83 -14.46 10.70
N GLU A 170 22.11 -14.24 9.60
CA GLU A 170 22.67 -13.87 8.29
C GLU A 170 23.79 -14.78 7.72
N PRO A 171 23.84 -16.11 7.95
CA PRO A 171 24.81 -16.96 7.25
C PRO A 171 24.59 -16.90 5.74
N ALA A 172 25.70 -16.85 5.00
CA ALA A 172 25.68 -16.68 3.56
C ALA A 172 26.10 -17.95 2.80
N PHE A 173 25.44 -18.22 1.68
CA PHE A 173 25.72 -19.34 0.80
C PHE A 173 25.76 -18.89 -0.67
N GLU A 174 26.54 -19.60 -1.49
CA GLU A 174 26.62 -19.35 -2.93
C GLU A 174 26.54 -20.66 -3.72
N PHE A 175 26.10 -20.57 -4.97
CA PHE A 175 26.15 -21.65 -5.92
C PHE A 175 26.46 -21.14 -7.33
N ASP A 176 27.09 -22.00 -8.14
CA ASP A 176 27.46 -21.74 -9.53
C ASP A 176 28.36 -20.50 -9.71
N ASN A 177 29.45 -20.44 -8.95
CA ASN A 177 30.40 -19.31 -8.96
C ASN A 177 29.70 -17.97 -8.67
N TYR A 178 28.94 -17.89 -7.57
CA TYR A 178 28.23 -16.67 -7.15
C TYR A 178 27.12 -16.18 -8.11
N ASN A 179 26.69 -17.00 -9.08
CA ASN A 179 25.50 -16.69 -9.86
C ASN A 179 24.23 -16.77 -9.03
N LEU A 180 24.19 -17.66 -8.04
CA LEU A 180 23.17 -17.69 -7.00
C LEU A 180 23.83 -17.40 -5.66
N LYS A 181 23.23 -16.51 -4.87
CA LYS A 181 23.73 -16.08 -3.56
C LYS A 181 22.55 -15.86 -2.64
N VAL A 182 22.68 -16.27 -1.39
CA VAL A 182 21.65 -16.07 -0.38
C VAL A 182 22.28 -15.76 0.97
N LYS A 183 21.63 -14.90 1.73
CA LYS A 183 21.77 -14.81 3.18
C LYS A 183 20.45 -15.22 3.82
N CYS A 184 20.51 -16.10 4.81
CA CYS A 184 19.32 -16.51 5.56
C CYS A 184 19.21 -15.65 6.82
N ASP A 185 18.06 -15.06 7.12
CA ASP A 185 17.92 -14.23 8.32
C ASP A 185 18.25 -15.01 9.60
N VAL A 186 17.66 -16.21 9.73
CA VAL A 186 17.99 -17.17 10.79
C VAL A 186 18.09 -18.57 10.20
N LEU A 187 19.23 -19.23 10.43
CA LEU A 187 19.43 -20.64 10.13
C LEU A 187 19.56 -21.42 11.43
N LYS A 188 18.58 -22.29 11.71
CA LYS A 188 18.64 -23.21 12.84
C LYS A 188 19.33 -24.50 12.42
N LEU A 189 20.30 -24.95 13.21
CA LEU A 189 21.11 -26.14 12.96
C LEU A 189 20.55 -27.34 13.74
N ASN A 190 20.18 -28.41 13.03
CA ASN A 190 19.66 -29.65 13.64
C ASN A 190 20.72 -30.78 13.68
N GLY A 191 21.96 -30.52 13.22
CA GLY A 191 23.06 -31.48 13.13
C GLY A 191 23.03 -32.34 11.85
N ASN A 192 24.14 -32.99 11.51
CA ASN A 192 24.26 -33.84 10.30
C ASN A 192 23.79 -33.14 9.00
N ASN A 193 24.14 -31.87 8.81
CA ASN A 193 23.69 -31.02 7.69
C ASN A 193 22.18 -30.74 7.62
N HIS A 194 21.39 -31.16 8.61
CA HIS A 194 19.99 -30.81 8.72
C HIS A 194 19.81 -29.39 9.25
N VAL A 195 18.96 -28.61 8.60
CA VAL A 195 18.73 -27.19 8.91
C VAL A 195 17.26 -26.80 8.76
N GLU A 196 16.88 -25.74 9.47
CA GLU A 196 15.59 -25.07 9.34
C GLU A 196 15.83 -23.58 9.04
N ILE A 197 15.17 -23.08 7.99
CA ILE A 197 15.30 -21.68 7.55
C ILE A 197 14.14 -20.87 8.14
N ILE A 198 14.43 -19.79 8.86
CA ILE A 198 13.43 -18.84 9.31
C ILE A 198 13.75 -17.46 8.72
N GLU A 199 12.85 -16.96 7.89
CA GLU A 199 12.95 -15.64 7.27
C GLU A 199 12.14 -14.63 8.09
N ALA A 200 12.77 -13.52 8.47
CA ALA A 200 12.14 -12.41 9.16
C ALA A 200 11.45 -11.48 8.16
N LYS A 201 10.16 -11.23 8.37
CA LYS A 201 9.41 -10.23 7.59
C LYS A 201 8.61 -9.34 8.52
N ALA A 202 8.83 -8.03 8.41
CA ALA A 202 8.04 -7.00 9.07
C ALA A 202 6.63 -6.95 8.45
N THR A 203 5.81 -7.94 8.76
CA THR A 203 4.46 -8.14 8.22
C THR A 203 3.60 -8.84 9.26
N SER A 204 2.28 -8.67 9.17
CA SER A 204 1.34 -9.38 10.04
C SER A 204 0.85 -10.72 9.47
N LYS A 205 1.17 -11.01 8.21
CA LYS A 205 0.70 -12.21 7.50
C LYS A 205 1.74 -12.74 6.52
N VAL A 206 1.79 -14.06 6.35
CA VAL A 206 2.58 -14.71 5.31
C VAL A 206 1.98 -14.37 3.93
N LYS A 207 2.81 -13.88 3.01
CA LYS A 207 2.43 -13.47 1.65
C LYS A 207 3.06 -14.38 0.59
N LYS A 208 2.63 -14.22 -0.66
CA LYS A 208 3.14 -15.01 -1.79
C LYS A 208 4.63 -14.72 -2.02
N GLU A 209 5.09 -13.47 -1.84
CA GLU A 209 6.51 -13.09 -1.91
C GLU A 209 7.41 -13.90 -0.98
N HIS A 210 7.02 -14.07 0.28
CA HIS A 210 7.87 -14.74 1.27
C HIS A 210 8.10 -16.21 0.91
N PHE A 211 7.12 -16.86 0.27
CA PHE A 211 7.29 -18.24 -0.18
C PHE A 211 8.39 -18.37 -1.26
N TRP A 212 8.45 -17.44 -2.22
CA TRP A 212 9.47 -17.49 -3.27
C TRP A 212 10.85 -17.05 -2.79
N ASP A 213 10.91 -16.15 -1.79
CA ASP A 213 12.15 -15.88 -1.05
C ASP A 213 12.67 -17.19 -0.46
N LEU A 214 11.87 -17.88 0.37
CA LEU A 214 12.25 -19.16 0.98
C LEU A 214 12.60 -20.24 -0.05
N ALA A 215 11.81 -20.40 -1.12
CA ALA A 215 12.08 -21.39 -2.16
C ALA A 215 13.45 -21.19 -2.84
N TYR A 216 13.87 -19.94 -3.04
CA TYR A 216 15.22 -19.62 -3.51
C TYR A 216 16.28 -20.06 -2.51
N GLN A 217 16.08 -19.78 -1.21
CA GLN A 217 17.04 -20.14 -0.17
C GLN A 217 17.20 -21.65 -0.05
N VAL A 218 16.07 -22.39 -0.01
CA VAL A 218 16.09 -23.86 0.04
C VAL A 218 16.90 -24.41 -1.13
N TYR A 219 16.63 -23.94 -2.34
CA TYR A 219 17.35 -24.39 -3.53
C TYR A 219 18.86 -24.18 -3.42
N VAL A 220 19.32 -23.00 -2.98
CA VAL A 220 20.77 -22.72 -2.83
C VAL A 220 21.40 -23.59 -1.73
N LEU A 221 20.73 -23.77 -0.58
CA LEU A 221 21.24 -24.59 0.51
C LEU A 221 21.31 -26.08 0.13
N GLU A 222 20.29 -26.61 -0.54
CA GLU A 222 20.30 -28.01 -1.02
C GLU A 222 21.41 -28.26 -2.05
N LYS A 223 21.70 -27.30 -2.93
CA LYS A 223 22.86 -27.38 -3.85
C LYS A 223 24.21 -27.33 -3.13
N ASN A 224 24.24 -26.84 -1.89
CA ASN A 224 25.42 -26.86 -1.01
C ASN A 224 25.49 -28.11 -0.11
N GLY A 225 24.57 -29.06 -0.26
CA GLY A 225 24.59 -30.35 0.46
C GLY A 225 23.89 -30.35 1.83
N TYR A 226 23.11 -29.30 2.14
CA TYR A 226 22.27 -29.26 3.33
C TYR A 226 20.91 -29.91 3.09
N ILE A 227 20.33 -30.45 4.15
CA ILE A 227 18.98 -31.02 4.15
C ILE A 227 18.08 -30.03 4.88
N VAL A 228 17.20 -29.35 4.15
CA VAL A 228 16.24 -28.43 4.75
C VAL A 228 15.05 -29.22 5.29
N ASP A 229 14.88 -29.27 6.60
CA ASP A 229 13.80 -30.01 7.26
C ASP A 229 12.48 -29.25 7.27
N ASN A 230 12.56 -27.93 7.36
CA ASN A 230 11.42 -27.04 7.46
C ASN A 230 11.79 -25.61 7.10
N ILE A 231 10.77 -24.81 6.78
CA ILE A 231 10.89 -23.39 6.50
C ILE A 231 9.77 -22.61 7.19
N ALA A 232 10.07 -21.43 7.73
CA ALA A 232 9.13 -20.61 8.47
C ALA A 232 9.33 -19.11 8.18
N ILE A 233 8.29 -18.33 8.47
CA ILE A 233 8.39 -16.87 8.51
C ILE A 233 8.27 -16.40 9.96
N ALA A 234 9.28 -15.69 10.46
CA ALA A 234 9.11 -14.85 11.65
C ALA A 234 8.35 -13.59 11.26
N ARG A 235 7.19 -13.35 11.88
CA ARG A 235 6.31 -12.22 11.54
C ARG A 235 5.74 -11.56 12.79
N LEU A 236 5.19 -10.36 12.61
CA LEU A 236 4.55 -9.60 13.69
C LEU A 236 3.18 -10.19 14.05
N ASN A 237 2.91 -10.29 15.35
CA ASN A 237 1.59 -10.56 15.88
C ASN A 237 0.73 -9.29 15.84
N LYS A 238 -0.23 -9.23 14.91
CA LYS A 238 -1.15 -8.08 14.78
C LYS A 238 -2.01 -7.81 16.02
N ASN A 239 -2.20 -8.81 16.88
CA ASN A 239 -3.04 -8.72 18.09
C ASN A 239 -2.22 -8.38 19.34
N TYR A 240 -0.88 -8.33 19.24
CA TYR A 240 -0.03 -7.82 20.31
C TYR A 240 -0.36 -6.35 20.60
N LEU A 241 -0.46 -5.99 21.88
CA LEU A 241 -0.55 -4.62 22.34
C LEU A 241 0.61 -4.38 23.31
N ARG A 242 1.44 -3.37 23.04
CA ARG A 242 2.57 -3.06 23.90
C ARG A 242 2.11 -2.59 25.28
N ASP A 243 2.72 -3.11 26.34
CA ASP A 243 2.43 -2.72 27.73
C ASP A 243 0.92 -2.80 28.04
N TYR A 244 0.30 -3.88 27.54
CA TYR A 244 -1.10 -4.21 27.76
C TYR A 244 -1.31 -5.72 27.70
N ASP A 245 -1.71 -6.32 28.80
CA ASP A 245 -1.96 -7.76 28.86
C ASP A 245 -3.26 -8.13 28.16
N THR A 246 -3.13 -9.07 27.23
CA THR A 246 -4.24 -9.65 26.48
C THR A 246 -4.36 -11.14 26.78
N SER A 247 -5.58 -11.66 26.72
CA SER A 247 -5.82 -13.11 26.80
C SER A 247 -5.27 -13.82 25.56
N ILE A 248 -4.99 -15.11 25.67
CA ILE A 248 -4.50 -15.94 24.55
C ILE A 248 -5.45 -15.88 23.33
N ASP A 249 -6.77 -15.86 23.56
CA ASP A 249 -7.78 -15.82 22.50
C ASP A 249 -8.13 -14.38 22.03
N PHE A 250 -7.30 -13.39 22.35
CA PHE A 250 -7.57 -12.00 22.01
C PHE A 250 -7.47 -11.76 20.50
N ASP A 251 -8.58 -11.33 19.90
CA ASP A 251 -8.61 -10.75 18.56
C ASP A 251 -8.96 -9.27 18.64
N LEU A 252 -8.01 -8.42 18.25
CA LEU A 252 -8.14 -6.97 18.37
C LEU A 252 -9.32 -6.44 17.55
N LYS A 253 -9.48 -6.94 16.32
CA LYS A 253 -10.54 -6.47 15.41
C LYS A 253 -11.92 -6.79 15.97
N THR A 254 -12.15 -8.04 16.37
CA THR A 254 -13.42 -8.49 16.95
C THR A 254 -13.74 -7.72 18.22
N SER A 255 -12.73 -7.51 19.08
CA SER A 255 -12.89 -6.75 20.33
C SER A 255 -13.31 -5.29 20.08
N ILE A 256 -12.71 -4.63 19.08
CA ILE A 256 -13.11 -3.27 18.68
C ILE A 256 -14.54 -3.27 18.14
N ASP A 257 -14.89 -4.19 17.25
CA ASP A 257 -16.21 -4.27 16.65
C ASP A 257 -17.31 -4.51 17.71
N GLU A 258 -17.05 -5.37 18.69
CA GLU A 258 -17.93 -5.61 19.83
C GLU A 258 -18.02 -4.42 20.78
N PHE A 259 -16.91 -3.70 21.00
CA PHE A 259 -16.87 -2.52 21.83
C PHE A 259 -17.72 -1.39 21.22
N VAL A 260 -17.54 -1.10 19.93
CA VAL A 260 -18.25 -0.01 19.23
C VAL A 260 -19.76 -0.26 19.23
N LYS A 261 -20.21 -1.51 19.09
CA LYS A 261 -21.64 -1.89 19.15
C LYS A 261 -22.32 -1.54 20.48
N LYS A 262 -21.57 -1.33 21.56
CA LYS A 262 -22.14 -0.95 22.87
C LYS A 262 -22.56 0.52 22.93
N TYR A 263 -22.15 1.35 21.97
CA TYR A 263 -22.33 2.80 21.97
C TYR A 263 -23.25 3.28 20.83
N GLU A 264 -24.52 2.90 20.91
CA GLU A 264 -25.56 3.36 19.99
C GLU A 264 -26.30 4.60 20.56
N ASN A 265 -26.77 5.48 19.68
CA ASN A 265 -27.63 6.62 20.04
C ASN A 265 -27.03 7.64 21.03
N ILE A 266 -25.73 7.94 20.89
CA ILE A 266 -25.04 8.95 21.71
C ILE A 266 -25.61 10.34 21.45
N SER A 267 -25.91 11.10 22.50
CA SER A 267 -26.39 12.48 22.38
C SER A 267 -25.23 13.49 22.28
N PHE A 268 -25.46 14.63 21.61
CA PHE A 268 -24.46 15.69 21.50
C PHE A 268 -24.06 16.25 22.89
N ASP A 269 -25.04 16.46 23.77
CA ASP A 269 -24.80 17.06 25.09
C ASP A 269 -23.97 16.14 25.99
N GLU A 270 -24.20 14.83 25.91
CA GLU A 270 -23.41 13.82 26.62
C GLU A 270 -21.95 13.80 26.15
N ALA A 271 -21.74 13.81 24.83
CA ALA A 271 -20.41 13.91 24.24
C ALA A 271 -19.72 15.23 24.64
N LYS A 272 -20.44 16.36 24.51
CA LYS A 272 -19.92 17.70 24.80
C LYS A 272 -19.51 17.84 26.26
N ASN A 273 -20.28 17.30 27.21
CA ASN A 273 -19.95 17.34 28.64
C ASN A 273 -18.61 16.65 28.94
N ILE A 274 -18.31 15.53 28.28
CA ILE A 274 -17.00 14.86 28.44
C ILE A 274 -15.88 15.71 27.86
N VAL A 275 -16.10 16.33 26.69
CA VAL A 275 -15.12 17.23 26.07
C VAL A 275 -14.83 18.45 26.94
N ASP A 276 -15.86 19.07 27.53
CA ASP A 276 -15.71 20.23 28.41
C ASP A 276 -14.89 19.93 29.66
N ASN A 277 -14.91 18.67 30.12
CA ASN A 277 -14.17 18.21 31.29
C ASN A 277 -12.91 17.40 30.94
N ILE A 278 -12.51 17.33 29.67
CA ILE A 278 -11.48 16.39 29.19
C ILE A 278 -10.13 16.58 29.87
N ASN A 279 -9.76 17.82 30.21
CA ASN A 279 -8.49 18.16 30.87
C ASN A 279 -8.38 17.61 32.30
N TYR A 280 -9.50 17.22 32.91
CA TYR A 280 -9.55 16.69 34.29
C TYR A 280 -9.65 15.16 34.32
N LEU A 281 -9.70 14.51 33.16
CA LEU A 281 -9.75 13.06 33.05
C LEU A 281 -8.33 12.50 33.03
N ASP A 282 -8.05 11.53 33.91
CA ASP A 282 -6.91 10.64 33.70
C ASP A 282 -7.22 9.69 32.53
N LEU A 283 -6.66 9.95 31.36
CA LEU A 283 -6.95 9.20 30.15
C LEU A 283 -6.16 7.88 30.04
N GLY A 284 -5.15 7.67 30.90
CA GLY A 284 -4.32 6.47 30.87
C GLY A 284 -3.40 6.35 29.65
N PHE A 285 -2.94 7.48 29.11
CA PHE A 285 -1.75 7.57 28.25
C PHE A 285 -0.50 7.52 29.14
N LYS A 286 0.59 6.96 28.62
CA LYS A 286 1.90 6.90 29.27
C LYS A 286 2.95 7.56 28.38
N ASP A 287 3.93 8.21 29.00
CA ASP A 287 5.08 8.75 28.29
C ASP A 287 6.06 7.62 27.92
N ILE A 288 6.96 7.84 26.95
CA ILE A 288 7.85 6.79 26.40
C ILE A 288 8.78 6.21 27.48
N ASP A 289 9.14 6.98 28.49
CA ASP A 289 9.99 6.56 29.60
C ASP A 289 9.25 5.75 30.68
N GLU A 290 7.93 5.65 30.59
CA GLU A 290 7.07 4.92 31.54
C GLU A 290 6.59 3.55 31.03
N ILE A 291 6.95 3.16 29.80
CA ILE A 291 6.50 1.90 29.19
C ILE A 291 7.53 0.78 29.35
N ASP A 292 7.03 -0.43 29.53
CA ASP A 292 7.86 -1.62 29.60
C ASP A 292 8.57 -1.93 28.25
N ASP A 293 9.61 -2.74 28.35
CA ASP A 293 10.28 -3.36 27.20
C ASP A 293 9.32 -4.24 26.39
N LEU A 294 9.70 -4.50 25.13
CA LEU A 294 8.90 -5.35 24.24
C LEU A 294 8.85 -6.80 24.75
N ASP A 295 7.64 -7.34 24.89
CA ASP A 295 7.45 -8.77 25.10
C ASP A 295 7.59 -9.51 23.77
N LEU A 296 8.83 -9.88 23.44
CA LEU A 296 9.17 -10.53 22.16
C LEU A 296 8.41 -11.84 21.94
N ASN A 297 8.08 -12.57 23.00
CA ASN A 297 7.31 -13.82 22.89
C ASN A 297 5.86 -13.60 22.49
N LYS A 298 5.29 -12.42 22.77
CA LYS A 298 3.95 -12.02 22.31
C LYS A 298 4.00 -11.26 20.98
N LEU A 299 5.07 -10.50 20.71
CA LEU A 299 5.23 -9.71 19.50
C LEU A 299 5.56 -10.55 18.26
N ILE A 300 6.41 -11.57 18.39
CA ILE A 300 6.93 -12.36 17.27
C ILE A 300 6.23 -13.71 17.20
N GLU A 301 5.72 -14.04 16.01
CA GLU A 301 5.16 -15.35 15.69
C GLU A 301 6.02 -16.04 14.63
N ILE A 302 6.41 -17.29 14.91
CA ILE A 302 7.05 -18.17 13.91
C ILE A 302 5.93 -18.93 13.18
N ASP A 303 5.59 -18.45 11.99
CA ASP A 303 4.50 -19.00 11.18
C ASP A 303 5.05 -20.02 10.17
N TYR A 304 4.78 -21.29 10.44
CA TYR A 304 5.09 -22.40 9.54
C TYR A 304 4.07 -22.54 8.42
N PHE A 305 2.92 -21.87 8.52
CA PHE A 305 1.86 -22.04 7.54
C PHE A 305 2.04 -21.13 6.33
N THR A 306 1.65 -21.66 5.18
CA THR A 306 1.72 -20.93 3.91
C THR A 306 0.71 -19.78 3.83
N TYR A 307 0.88 -18.92 2.83
CA TYR A 307 -0.06 -17.83 2.54
C TYR A 307 -1.46 -18.36 2.17
N GLY A 308 -2.48 -17.61 2.59
CA GLY A 308 -3.89 -17.91 2.37
C GLY A 308 -4.73 -17.80 3.65
N GLN A 309 -6.06 -17.81 3.48
CA GLN A 309 -7.02 -17.60 4.59
C GLN A 309 -7.61 -18.90 5.16
N SER A 310 -7.30 -20.06 4.56
CA SER A 310 -7.86 -21.34 5.00
C SER A 310 -7.28 -21.77 6.36
N ARG A 311 -8.16 -22.23 7.27
CA ARG A 311 -7.77 -22.82 8.56
C ARG A 311 -7.01 -24.16 8.42
N THR A 312 -7.11 -24.81 7.26
CA THR A 312 -6.44 -26.08 6.95
C THR A 312 -5.38 -25.88 5.86
N ARG A 313 -4.72 -24.73 5.84
CA ARG A 313 -3.65 -24.45 4.88
C ARG A 313 -2.42 -25.29 5.24
N ASN A 314 -1.70 -25.75 4.22
CA ASN A 314 -0.48 -26.53 4.42
C ASN A 314 0.60 -25.69 5.10
N THR A 315 1.64 -26.36 5.60
CA THR A 315 2.88 -25.68 5.95
C THR A 315 3.57 -25.11 4.71
N LEU A 316 4.43 -24.11 4.88
CA LEU A 316 5.29 -23.58 3.82
C LEU A 316 6.15 -24.68 3.20
N PHE A 317 6.66 -25.59 4.02
CA PHE A 317 7.50 -26.69 3.55
C PHE A 317 6.72 -27.76 2.79
N GLU A 318 5.51 -28.12 3.22
CA GLU A 318 4.61 -28.97 2.44
C GLU A 318 4.26 -28.32 1.09
N ASP A 319 4.01 -27.01 1.09
CA ASP A 319 3.78 -26.26 -0.14
C ASP A 319 5.01 -26.21 -1.05
N TYR A 320 6.22 -26.11 -0.50
CA TYR A 320 7.46 -26.22 -1.27
C TYR A 320 7.59 -27.62 -1.89
N LYS A 321 7.34 -28.68 -1.12
CA LYS A 321 7.30 -30.07 -1.62
C LYS A 321 6.28 -30.23 -2.74
N ASN A 322 5.10 -29.65 -2.60
CA ASN A 322 4.08 -29.65 -3.64
C ASN A 322 4.55 -28.90 -4.90
N LEU A 323 5.25 -27.78 -4.77
CA LEU A 323 5.82 -27.05 -5.91
C LEU A 323 6.81 -27.94 -6.68
N ILE A 324 7.81 -28.50 -6.00
CA ILE A 324 8.86 -29.28 -6.66
C ILE A 324 8.34 -30.62 -7.25
N SER A 325 7.16 -31.08 -6.80
CA SER A 325 6.51 -32.25 -7.42
C SER A 325 5.96 -31.96 -8.83
N VAL A 326 5.74 -30.69 -9.17
CA VAL A 326 5.20 -30.26 -10.48
C VAL A 326 6.14 -29.35 -11.26
N VAL A 327 7.18 -28.80 -10.60
CA VAL A 327 8.16 -27.89 -11.17
C VAL A 327 9.56 -28.45 -10.96
N ASP A 328 10.29 -28.65 -12.06
CA ASP A 328 11.73 -28.82 -12.01
C ASP A 328 12.39 -27.45 -11.78
N LEU A 329 12.98 -27.25 -10.59
CA LEU A 329 13.62 -25.98 -10.24
C LEU A 329 14.90 -25.74 -11.06
N ASP A 330 15.67 -26.77 -11.41
CA ASP A 330 16.85 -26.61 -12.26
C ASP A 330 16.45 -26.06 -13.64
N GLU A 331 15.40 -26.63 -14.23
CA GLU A 331 14.83 -26.10 -15.48
C GLU A 331 14.28 -24.69 -15.33
N LEU A 332 13.63 -24.37 -14.21
CA LEU A 332 13.07 -23.05 -13.95
C LEU A 332 14.17 -21.99 -13.90
N PHE A 333 15.23 -22.22 -13.11
CA PHE A 333 16.38 -21.33 -13.04
C PHE A 333 17.07 -21.19 -14.40
N LEU A 334 17.21 -22.27 -15.17
CA LEU A 334 17.77 -22.20 -16.53
C LEU A 334 16.89 -21.38 -17.49
N LYS A 335 15.56 -21.51 -17.41
CA LYS A 335 14.62 -20.69 -18.21
C LYS A 335 14.71 -19.22 -17.84
N ILE A 336 14.81 -18.89 -16.55
CA ILE A 336 15.02 -17.52 -16.09
C ILE A 336 16.37 -16.99 -16.62
N ALA A 337 17.48 -17.71 -16.42
CA ALA A 337 18.80 -17.34 -16.93
C ALA A 337 18.80 -17.12 -18.46
N TYR A 338 18.07 -17.95 -19.21
CA TYR A 338 17.93 -17.76 -20.66
C TYR A 338 17.22 -16.44 -20.98
N MET A 339 16.08 -16.18 -20.35
CA MET A 339 15.30 -14.96 -20.58
C MET A 339 16.08 -13.70 -20.19
N LEU A 340 16.81 -13.72 -19.08
CA LEU A 340 17.62 -12.58 -18.62
C LEU A 340 18.79 -12.23 -19.55
N ARG A 341 19.28 -13.20 -20.35
CA ARG A 341 20.36 -13.00 -21.33
C ARG A 341 19.91 -12.48 -22.68
N LEU A 342 18.60 -12.44 -22.95
CA LEU A 342 18.09 -11.97 -24.23
C LEU A 342 18.53 -10.53 -24.47
N ASP A 343 18.97 -10.25 -25.69
CA ASP A 343 19.29 -8.89 -26.10
C ASP A 343 18.01 -8.08 -26.37
N GLN A 344 18.19 -6.79 -26.67
CA GLN A 344 17.11 -5.83 -26.87
C GLN A 344 16.19 -6.18 -28.06
N ASN A 345 16.72 -6.86 -29.09
CA ASN A 345 15.91 -7.28 -30.25
C ASN A 345 15.12 -8.54 -29.93
N GLN A 346 15.72 -9.47 -29.18
CA GLN A 346 15.09 -10.73 -28.81
C GLN A 346 13.97 -10.54 -27.77
N ILE A 347 14.16 -9.67 -26.77
CA ILE A 347 13.18 -9.46 -25.70
C ILE A 347 11.87 -8.85 -26.20
N ILE A 348 11.91 -8.09 -27.29
CA ILE A 348 10.71 -7.48 -27.90
C ILE A 348 9.69 -8.55 -28.32
N GLU A 349 10.14 -9.71 -28.83
CA GLU A 349 9.23 -10.81 -29.16
C GLU A 349 8.55 -11.38 -27.90
N ILE A 350 9.23 -11.36 -26.76
CA ILE A 350 8.64 -11.74 -25.48
C ILE A 350 7.61 -10.69 -25.02
N PHE A 351 7.85 -9.40 -25.25
CA PHE A 351 6.93 -8.32 -24.86
C PHE A 351 5.55 -8.46 -25.52
N LYS A 352 5.50 -8.95 -26.75
CA LYS A 352 4.24 -9.20 -27.49
C LYS A 352 3.35 -10.24 -26.82
N ASN A 353 3.90 -11.20 -26.10
CA ASN A 353 3.11 -12.27 -25.47
C ASN A 353 2.18 -11.76 -24.35
N ASP A 354 1.00 -12.35 -24.22
CA ASP A 354 0.07 -11.99 -23.12
C ASP A 354 0.46 -12.55 -21.76
N SER A 355 1.33 -13.57 -21.69
CA SER A 355 1.76 -14.15 -20.42
C SER A 355 2.81 -13.29 -19.73
N CYS A 356 2.69 -13.16 -18.41
CA CYS A 356 3.75 -12.62 -17.53
C CYS A 356 4.69 -13.72 -16.98
N TYR A 357 4.23 -14.97 -16.92
CA TYR A 357 4.84 -16.01 -16.10
C TYR A 357 5.40 -17.18 -16.91
N LEU A 358 6.31 -17.91 -16.26
CA LEU A 358 6.87 -19.19 -16.72
C LEU A 358 5.96 -20.41 -16.44
N HIS A 359 4.65 -20.20 -16.18
CA HIS A 359 3.58 -21.23 -16.14
C HIS A 359 3.37 -22.06 -14.84
N TYR A 360 3.41 -21.45 -13.65
CA TYR A 360 3.10 -22.14 -12.38
C TYR A 360 2.23 -21.30 -11.45
N ASP A 361 1.19 -21.91 -10.87
CA ASP A 361 0.28 -21.21 -9.96
C ASP A 361 -0.20 -22.13 -8.84
N LYS A 362 -0.53 -21.53 -7.70
CA LYS A 362 -1.09 -22.23 -6.54
C LYS A 362 -2.59 -22.02 -6.52
N LYS A 363 -3.37 -23.12 -6.64
CA LYS A 363 -4.83 -23.09 -6.49
C LYS A 363 -5.24 -23.80 -5.21
N ALA A 364 -5.97 -23.09 -4.34
CA ALA A 364 -6.55 -23.51 -3.06
C ALA A 364 -5.57 -24.16 -2.05
N LYS A 365 -4.99 -25.32 -2.38
CA LYS A 365 -4.09 -26.10 -1.50
C LYS A 365 -2.87 -26.69 -2.20
N ASN A 366 -2.80 -26.71 -3.53
CA ASN A 366 -1.69 -27.35 -4.26
C ASN A 366 -1.16 -26.46 -5.40
N TRP A 367 0.11 -26.65 -5.72
CA TRP A 367 0.73 -26.13 -6.93
C TRP A 367 0.33 -26.98 -8.12
N ILE A 368 0.01 -26.32 -9.22
CA ILE A 368 -0.30 -26.98 -10.48
C ILE A 368 0.53 -26.35 -11.59
N LYS A 369 0.95 -27.17 -12.56
CA LYS A 369 1.48 -26.66 -13.82
C LYS A 369 0.35 -25.91 -14.52
N TRP A 370 0.52 -24.60 -14.63
CA TRP A 370 -0.52 -23.74 -15.14
C TRP A 370 -0.34 -23.59 -16.63
N THR A 371 -0.98 -24.49 -17.40
CA THR A 371 -1.14 -24.26 -18.83
C THR A 371 -1.83 -22.92 -19.00
N ARG A 372 -1.25 -22.03 -19.80
CA ARG A 372 -1.75 -20.70 -20.17
C ARG A 372 -3.26 -20.63 -19.90
N GLU A 373 -3.71 -19.96 -18.83
CA GLU A 373 -5.12 -19.55 -18.77
C GLU A 373 -5.26 -18.63 -19.98
N ILE A 374 -5.76 -19.21 -21.06
CA ILE A 374 -6.90 -18.64 -21.73
C ILE A 374 -8.01 -18.56 -20.67
N SER A 375 -7.87 -17.65 -19.71
CA SER A 375 -9.04 -16.93 -19.26
C SER A 375 -9.16 -15.92 -20.37
N ASP A 376 -10.22 -15.99 -21.18
CA ASP A 376 -10.43 -15.26 -22.45
C ASP A 376 -10.39 -13.72 -22.32
N TYR A 377 -9.83 -13.19 -21.22
CA TYR A 377 -9.89 -11.79 -20.85
C TYR A 377 -8.77 -11.32 -19.91
N LYS A 378 -7.55 -11.85 -20.04
CA LYS A 378 -6.38 -11.35 -19.29
C LYS A 378 -5.14 -11.28 -20.18
N ALA A 379 -4.40 -10.19 -20.06
CA ALA A 379 -3.10 -10.04 -20.68
C ALA A 379 -2.08 -9.39 -19.75
N CYS A 380 -0.81 -9.44 -20.16
CA CYS A 380 0.31 -8.84 -19.45
C CYS A 380 0.10 -7.34 -19.29
N GLN A 381 -0.20 -6.92 -18.06
CA GLN A 381 -0.39 -5.52 -17.68
C GLN A 381 0.90 -4.72 -17.55
N HIS A 382 2.05 -5.40 -17.44
CA HIS A 382 3.32 -4.78 -17.08
C HIS A 382 4.06 -4.15 -18.26
N VAL A 383 3.83 -4.65 -19.47
CA VAL A 383 4.44 -4.14 -20.70
C VAL A 383 3.37 -4.14 -21.78
N LEU A 384 3.05 -2.98 -22.32
CA LEU A 384 2.06 -2.74 -23.37
C LEU A 384 2.68 -1.91 -24.49
N ASN A 385 2.08 -1.95 -25.68
CA ASN A 385 2.37 -0.91 -26.67
C ASN A 385 1.97 0.43 -26.07
N TRP A 386 2.72 1.49 -26.41
CA TRP A 386 2.46 2.80 -25.84
C TRP A 386 1.06 3.32 -26.19
N PHE A 387 0.43 3.99 -25.23
CA PHE A 387 -0.79 4.76 -25.39
C PHE A 387 -0.75 5.98 -24.46
N ASP A 388 -1.48 7.04 -24.80
CA ASP A 388 -1.59 8.23 -23.96
C ASP A 388 -2.56 8.00 -22.80
N GLU A 389 -2.01 7.80 -21.60
CA GLU A 389 -2.78 7.63 -20.37
C GLU A 389 -3.65 8.83 -20.00
N LYS A 390 -3.39 10.03 -20.54
CA LYS A 390 -4.20 11.23 -20.29
C LYS A 390 -5.37 11.34 -21.24
N ALA A 391 -5.37 10.60 -22.35
CA ALA A 391 -6.49 10.54 -23.28
C ALA A 391 -7.49 9.46 -22.83
N PRO A 392 -8.82 9.70 -22.91
CA PRO A 392 -9.82 8.71 -22.51
C PRO A 392 -9.64 7.35 -23.20
N ASN A 393 -9.41 6.30 -22.41
CA ASN A 393 -9.04 4.97 -22.90
C ASN A 393 -9.41 3.86 -21.88
N PHE A 394 -9.30 2.59 -22.27
CA PHE A 394 -9.70 1.45 -21.43
C PHE A 394 -8.89 1.28 -20.12
N TRP A 395 -7.74 1.94 -19.98
CA TRP A 395 -6.99 2.01 -18.71
C TRP A 395 -7.77 2.75 -17.60
N HIS A 396 -8.68 3.64 -17.99
CA HIS A 396 -9.54 4.42 -17.08
C HIS A 396 -10.74 3.65 -16.55
N PHE A 397 -10.86 2.35 -16.80
CA PHE A 397 -11.87 1.50 -16.13
C PHE A 397 -11.48 1.22 -14.67
N GLY A 398 -11.48 2.28 -13.84
CA GLY A 398 -11.08 2.22 -12.44
C GLY A 398 -11.81 1.12 -11.66
N GLY A 399 -11.07 0.33 -10.89
CA GLY A 399 -11.60 -0.84 -10.16
C GLY A 399 -11.67 -2.15 -10.97
N ALA A 400 -11.45 -2.13 -12.29
CA ALA A 400 -11.19 -3.35 -13.07
C ALA A 400 -9.79 -3.89 -12.74
N LYS A 401 -9.59 -5.22 -12.85
CA LYS A 401 -8.25 -5.80 -12.73
C LYS A 401 -7.38 -5.27 -13.87
N GLN A 402 -6.15 -4.87 -13.56
CA GLN A 402 -5.23 -4.31 -14.55
C GLN A 402 -4.97 -5.28 -15.74
N THR A 403 -4.93 -6.60 -15.49
CA THR A 403 -4.83 -7.62 -16.55
C THR A 403 -6.00 -7.60 -17.54
N GLN A 404 -7.20 -7.22 -17.09
CA GLN A 404 -8.39 -7.13 -17.94
C GLN A 404 -8.34 -5.86 -18.80
N LYS A 405 -7.93 -4.73 -18.23
CA LYS A 405 -7.71 -3.50 -18.99
C LYS A 405 -6.63 -3.68 -20.06
N ALA A 406 -5.52 -4.32 -19.67
CA ALA A 406 -4.43 -4.67 -20.57
C ALA A 406 -4.89 -5.57 -21.72
N PHE A 407 -5.82 -6.49 -21.45
CA PHE A 407 -6.39 -7.36 -22.48
C PHE A 407 -7.15 -6.55 -23.53
N LEU A 408 -8.03 -5.62 -23.12
CA LEU A 408 -8.71 -4.73 -24.06
C LEU A 408 -7.71 -3.93 -24.90
N ILE A 409 -6.73 -3.29 -24.25
CA ILE A 409 -5.73 -2.44 -24.93
C ILE A 409 -4.89 -3.21 -25.96
N ARG A 410 -4.61 -4.50 -25.70
CA ARG A 410 -3.80 -5.34 -26.59
C ARG A 410 -4.57 -5.89 -27.78
N HIS A 411 -5.82 -6.26 -27.58
CA HIS A 411 -6.60 -7.04 -28.56
C HIS A 411 -7.62 -6.23 -29.35
N LEU A 412 -7.92 -5.01 -28.91
CA LEU A 412 -8.69 -4.06 -29.69
C LEU A 412 -7.78 -3.28 -30.66
N HIS A 413 -8.33 -2.84 -31.80
CA HIS A 413 -7.57 -2.05 -32.78
C HIS A 413 -7.12 -0.69 -32.23
N SER A 414 -7.83 -0.15 -31.22
CA SER A 414 -7.45 1.10 -30.55
C SER A 414 -7.66 1.01 -29.03
N PRO A 415 -6.76 1.59 -28.22
CA PRO A 415 -6.98 1.70 -26.79
C PRO A 415 -7.99 2.81 -26.43
N TYR A 416 -8.28 3.75 -27.33
CA TYR A 416 -8.98 4.99 -27.00
C TYR A 416 -10.50 4.92 -27.20
N PHE A 417 -11.27 5.45 -26.25
CA PHE A 417 -12.73 5.47 -26.34
C PHE A 417 -13.26 6.25 -27.55
N LYS A 418 -12.52 7.26 -28.01
CA LYS A 418 -12.90 8.09 -29.16
C LYS A 418 -13.14 7.26 -30.43
N ASP A 419 -12.45 6.13 -30.56
CA ASP A 419 -12.47 5.28 -31.76
C ASP A 419 -13.64 4.27 -31.75
N TYR A 420 -14.45 4.26 -30.69
CA TYR A 420 -15.64 3.45 -30.54
C TYR A 420 -16.89 4.32 -30.42
N ASN A 421 -18.01 3.89 -31.00
CA ASN A 421 -19.27 4.64 -30.86
C ASN A 421 -19.95 4.38 -29.51
N SER A 422 -19.87 3.16 -29.00
CA SER A 422 -20.41 2.75 -27.72
C SER A 422 -19.63 1.56 -27.17
N LEU A 423 -19.85 1.19 -25.91
CA LEU A 423 -19.32 -0.07 -25.39
C LEU A 423 -20.06 -1.31 -25.93
N LEU A 424 -21.14 -1.14 -26.71
CA LEU A 424 -21.83 -2.22 -27.45
C LEU A 424 -21.22 -2.46 -28.84
N ASP A 425 -20.07 -1.87 -29.14
CA ASP A 425 -19.35 -2.10 -30.39
C ASP A 425 -19.14 -3.61 -30.62
N SER A 426 -19.28 -4.07 -31.87
CA SER A 426 -19.17 -5.49 -32.20
C SER A 426 -17.78 -6.03 -31.91
N GLU A 427 -16.72 -5.22 -32.04
CA GLU A 427 -15.37 -5.65 -31.68
C GLU A 427 -15.23 -5.90 -30.18
N ILE A 428 -15.77 -4.99 -29.35
CA ILE A 428 -15.74 -5.10 -27.89
C ILE A 428 -16.58 -6.29 -27.43
N THR A 429 -17.82 -6.40 -27.92
CA THR A 429 -18.74 -7.48 -27.55
C THR A 429 -18.25 -8.84 -28.02
N ASN A 430 -17.68 -8.96 -29.22
CA ASN A 430 -17.08 -10.20 -29.69
C ASN A 430 -15.81 -10.58 -28.90
N LEU A 431 -14.99 -9.60 -28.54
CA LEU A 431 -13.77 -9.83 -27.75
C LEU A 431 -14.10 -10.32 -26.33
N LEU A 432 -15.15 -9.78 -25.71
CA LEU A 432 -15.59 -10.12 -24.37
C LEU A 432 -16.52 -11.35 -24.31
N ASN A 433 -17.27 -11.60 -25.37
CA ASN A 433 -18.22 -12.70 -25.51
C ASN A 433 -19.12 -12.88 -24.27
N ASP A 434 -19.07 -14.04 -23.61
CA ASP A 434 -19.87 -14.40 -22.44
C ASP A 434 -19.52 -13.63 -21.16
N GLN A 435 -18.42 -12.87 -21.17
CA GLN A 435 -17.98 -12.04 -20.05
C GLN A 435 -18.45 -10.59 -20.16
N TYR A 436 -19.08 -10.20 -21.28
CA TYR A 436 -19.49 -8.82 -21.52
C TYR A 436 -20.34 -8.26 -20.37
N ASP A 437 -21.46 -8.91 -20.05
CA ASP A 437 -22.40 -8.45 -19.01
C ASP A 437 -21.82 -8.50 -17.59
N LYS A 438 -20.80 -9.34 -17.37
CA LYS A 438 -20.09 -9.42 -16.08
C LYS A 438 -19.07 -8.30 -15.92
N PHE A 439 -18.47 -7.86 -17.03
CA PHE A 439 -17.41 -6.89 -17.02
C PHE A 439 -17.92 -5.47 -17.25
N ILE A 440 -18.61 -5.24 -18.37
CA ILE A 440 -19.18 -3.94 -18.73
C ILE A 440 -20.42 -3.69 -17.89
N ASN A 441 -20.33 -2.70 -17.01
CA ASN A 441 -21.39 -2.34 -16.09
C ASN A 441 -21.71 -0.84 -16.21
N TYR A 442 -22.68 -0.37 -15.42
CA TYR A 442 -23.08 1.03 -15.40
C TYR A 442 -21.90 2.00 -15.21
N LYS A 443 -20.95 1.69 -14.31
CA LYS A 443 -19.79 2.54 -14.03
C LYS A 443 -18.96 2.79 -15.29
N TYR A 444 -18.65 1.75 -16.05
CA TYR A 444 -17.82 1.87 -17.24
C TYR A 444 -18.56 2.54 -18.40
N ASN A 445 -19.87 2.29 -18.54
CA ASN A 445 -20.70 3.05 -19.48
C ASN A 445 -20.70 4.54 -19.14
N ARG A 446 -20.84 4.90 -17.85
CA ARG A 446 -20.83 6.30 -17.41
C ARG A 446 -19.48 6.99 -17.69
N ILE A 447 -18.36 6.30 -17.42
CA ILE A 447 -17.02 6.81 -17.75
C ILE A 447 -16.89 7.04 -19.26
N PHE A 448 -17.33 6.07 -20.08
CA PHE A 448 -17.26 6.14 -21.53
C PHE A 448 -18.10 7.30 -22.08
N GLU A 449 -19.37 7.40 -21.67
CA GLU A 449 -20.30 8.45 -22.08
C GLU A 449 -19.73 9.85 -21.78
N ILE A 450 -19.26 10.05 -20.55
CA ILE A 450 -18.73 11.34 -20.11
C ILE A 450 -17.48 11.74 -20.86
N SER A 451 -16.66 10.77 -21.29
CA SER A 451 -15.51 11.05 -22.13
C SER A 451 -15.89 11.65 -23.49
N LYS A 452 -17.08 11.35 -24.01
CA LYS A 452 -17.61 11.86 -25.29
C LYS A 452 -18.26 13.24 -25.16
N LEU A 453 -18.68 13.60 -23.95
CA LEU A 453 -19.37 14.87 -23.66
C LEU A 453 -18.44 15.99 -23.17
N ASP A 454 -17.14 15.76 -23.07
CA ASP A 454 -16.22 16.68 -22.41
C ASP A 454 -16.25 18.13 -22.93
N ASP A 455 -16.24 18.31 -24.25
CA ASP A 455 -16.30 19.67 -24.80
C ASP A 455 -17.62 20.36 -24.50
N GLN A 456 -18.71 19.60 -24.42
CA GLN A 456 -20.03 20.13 -24.04
C GLN A 456 -20.08 20.46 -22.55
N ILE A 457 -19.49 19.62 -21.69
CA ILE A 457 -19.40 19.83 -20.24
C ILE A 457 -18.73 21.15 -19.89
N LYS A 458 -17.73 21.60 -20.66
CA LYS A 458 -17.10 22.92 -20.47
C LYS A 458 -18.08 24.08 -20.58
N SER A 459 -19.07 23.96 -21.46
CA SER A 459 -20.14 24.95 -21.64
C SER A 459 -21.37 24.67 -20.78
N ASP A 460 -21.57 23.42 -20.39
CA ASP A 460 -22.72 22.93 -19.65
C ASP A 460 -22.31 21.91 -18.57
N PRO A 461 -21.93 22.37 -17.37
CA PRO A 461 -21.58 21.48 -16.27
C PRO A 461 -22.71 20.54 -15.84
N SER A 462 -23.98 20.83 -16.17
CA SER A 462 -25.11 19.96 -15.79
C SER A 462 -25.05 18.57 -16.44
N LEU A 463 -24.31 18.42 -17.54
CA LEU A 463 -24.08 17.12 -18.20
C LEU A 463 -23.23 16.16 -17.36
N MET A 464 -22.57 16.64 -16.30
CA MET A 464 -21.89 15.79 -15.32
C MET A 464 -22.86 14.92 -14.50
N ILE A 465 -24.15 15.28 -14.46
CA ILE A 465 -25.21 14.55 -13.74
C ILE A 465 -25.85 13.51 -14.67
N ASP A 466 -26.10 12.31 -14.15
CA ASP A 466 -27.02 11.36 -14.79
C ASP A 466 -28.47 11.67 -14.36
N ASN A 467 -29.29 12.08 -15.33
CA ASN A 467 -30.70 12.44 -15.12
C ASN A 467 -31.51 11.33 -14.45
N ASN A 468 -31.19 10.06 -14.71
CA ASN A 468 -31.91 8.92 -14.15
C ASN A 468 -31.72 8.80 -12.63
N TYR A 469 -30.64 9.37 -12.10
CA TYR A 469 -30.24 9.24 -10.69
C TYR A 469 -30.18 10.57 -9.95
N PHE A 470 -30.75 11.64 -10.52
CA PHE A 470 -30.78 12.95 -9.86
C PHE A 470 -31.46 12.91 -8.48
N TYR A 471 -32.49 12.08 -8.30
CA TYR A 471 -33.15 11.94 -7.00
C TYR A 471 -32.19 11.40 -5.93
N ILE A 472 -31.30 10.47 -6.29
CA ILE A 472 -30.26 9.93 -5.40
C ILE A 472 -29.23 11.02 -5.11
N LEU A 473 -28.78 11.75 -6.14
CA LEU A 473 -27.87 12.88 -5.98
C LEU A 473 -28.42 13.92 -4.99
N LYS A 474 -29.72 14.24 -5.08
CA LYS A 474 -30.40 15.11 -4.12
C LYS A 474 -30.45 14.53 -2.72
N GLN A 475 -30.68 13.23 -2.56
CA GLN A 475 -30.63 12.58 -1.24
C GLN A 475 -29.24 12.67 -0.61
N VAL A 476 -28.17 12.47 -1.40
CA VAL A 476 -26.79 12.66 -0.94
C VAL A 476 -26.55 14.12 -0.53
N MET A 477 -26.92 15.08 -1.40
CA MET A 477 -26.76 16.51 -1.12
C MET A 477 -27.57 16.97 0.11
N ASN A 478 -28.73 16.36 0.38
CA ASN A 478 -29.55 16.68 1.53
C ASN A 478 -28.85 16.42 2.87
N LYS A 479 -27.88 15.50 2.91
CA LYS A 479 -27.08 15.23 4.12
C LYS A 479 -26.26 16.45 4.58
N TYR A 480 -25.97 17.38 3.66
CA TYR A 480 -25.15 18.58 3.89
C TYR A 480 -25.98 19.85 4.16
N LYS A 481 -27.31 19.75 4.35
CA LYS A 481 -28.18 20.94 4.49
C LYS A 481 -28.13 21.61 5.87
N THR A 482 -27.72 20.88 6.90
CA THR A 482 -27.73 21.35 8.29
C THR A 482 -26.39 22.00 8.62
N LEU A 483 -26.43 23.23 9.12
CA LEU A 483 -25.25 23.97 9.57
C LEU A 483 -25.08 23.87 11.10
N PRO A 484 -23.85 23.83 11.62
CA PRO A 484 -22.59 23.89 10.87
C PRO A 484 -22.21 22.56 10.20
N ILE A 485 -21.34 22.60 9.20
CA ILE A 485 -20.71 21.43 8.57
C ILE A 485 -19.23 21.43 8.95
N TYR A 486 -18.76 20.36 9.58
CA TYR A 486 -17.37 20.14 10.00
C TYR A 486 -16.70 19.23 8.99
N MET A 487 -15.89 19.80 8.10
CA MET A 487 -15.01 19.07 7.19
C MET A 487 -13.70 18.79 7.93
N TYR A 488 -13.36 17.53 8.17
CA TYR A 488 -12.13 17.19 8.86
C TYR A 488 -11.33 16.11 8.14
N ASP A 489 -10.02 16.19 8.32
CA ASP A 489 -9.04 15.24 7.82
C ASP A 489 -7.87 15.16 8.80
N PHE A 490 -7.16 14.03 8.83
CA PHE A 490 -5.97 13.87 9.67
C PHE A 490 -4.94 12.90 9.11
N GLU A 491 -3.68 13.18 9.44
CA GLU A 491 -2.55 12.36 9.06
C GLU A 491 -2.13 11.42 10.20
N THR A 492 -1.63 10.24 9.81
CA THR A 492 -1.22 9.19 10.75
C THR A 492 0.15 8.64 10.41
N VAL A 493 0.91 8.24 11.41
CA VAL A 493 2.18 7.51 11.25
C VAL A 493 2.03 6.09 11.77
N LYS A 494 2.79 5.15 11.22
CA LYS A 494 2.79 3.74 11.64
C LYS A 494 4.21 3.20 11.76
N PHE A 495 4.35 2.16 12.56
CA PHE A 495 5.61 1.45 12.80
C PHE A 495 5.36 -0.05 12.79
N ALA A 496 6.28 -0.84 12.22
CA ALA A 496 6.24 -2.29 12.35
C ALA A 496 6.33 -2.71 13.83
N VAL A 497 7.35 -2.19 14.52
CA VAL A 497 7.58 -2.44 15.95
C VAL A 497 6.85 -1.37 16.78
N PRO A 498 5.94 -1.76 17.68
CA PRO A 498 5.15 -0.81 18.48
C PRO A 498 5.98 0.11 19.38
N LYS A 499 5.89 1.43 19.18
CA LYS A 499 6.65 2.43 19.95
C LYS A 499 5.98 2.92 21.24
N TYR A 500 4.65 2.85 21.33
CA TYR A 500 3.88 3.48 22.41
C TYR A 500 3.00 2.49 23.18
N ASN A 501 2.54 2.89 24.36
CA ASN A 501 1.61 2.09 25.17
C ASN A 501 0.34 1.75 24.38
N LYS A 502 -0.18 0.51 24.51
CA LYS A 502 -1.42 0.03 23.88
C LYS A 502 -1.47 0.11 22.35
N VAL A 503 -0.34 0.19 21.64
CA VAL A 503 -0.33 0.09 20.17
C VAL A 503 0.08 -1.31 19.72
N ASN A 504 -0.53 -1.74 18.63
CA ASN A 504 -0.19 -2.98 17.93
C ASN A 504 0.73 -2.68 16.72
N PRO A 505 1.35 -3.71 16.12
CA PRO A 505 2.11 -3.52 14.88
C PRO A 505 1.29 -2.81 13.80
N TYR A 506 1.91 -1.85 13.12
CA TYR A 506 1.31 -0.98 12.11
C TYR A 506 0.03 -0.24 12.56
N TYR A 507 -0.11 0.06 13.86
CA TYR A 507 -1.16 0.94 14.33
C TYR A 507 -1.04 2.32 13.66
N GLN A 508 -2.16 2.85 13.15
CA GLN A 508 -2.25 4.20 12.59
C GLN A 508 -2.35 5.23 13.71
N ILE A 509 -1.22 5.87 14.04
CA ILE A 509 -1.05 6.83 15.12
C ILE A 509 -1.33 8.23 14.57
N PRO A 510 -2.47 8.86 14.88
CA PRO A 510 -2.74 10.20 14.39
C PRO A 510 -1.83 11.23 15.07
N PHE A 511 -1.36 12.20 14.28
CA PHE A 511 -0.43 13.22 14.77
C PHE A 511 -0.75 14.64 14.27
N GLN A 512 -1.61 14.79 13.26
CA GLN A 512 -1.98 16.07 12.68
C GLN A 512 -3.42 16.06 12.21
N TYR A 513 -4.18 17.14 12.39
CA TYR A 513 -5.50 17.31 11.77
C TYR A 513 -5.71 18.72 11.22
N SER A 514 -6.72 18.82 10.36
CA SER A 514 -7.33 20.07 9.91
C SER A 514 -8.85 19.96 10.03
N ILE A 515 -9.52 21.08 10.36
CA ILE A 515 -10.97 21.19 10.46
C ILE A 515 -11.43 22.52 9.85
N ASP A 516 -12.22 22.46 8.77
CA ASP A 516 -12.95 23.60 8.23
C ASP A 516 -14.42 23.53 8.62
N ILE A 517 -14.95 24.61 9.19
CA ILE A 517 -16.33 24.70 9.68
C ILE A 517 -17.12 25.71 8.86
N ILE A 518 -18.07 25.20 8.07
CA ILE A 518 -19.03 26.01 7.34
C ILE A 518 -20.21 26.32 8.27
N HIS A 519 -20.36 27.56 8.69
CA HIS A 519 -21.45 28.01 9.56
C HIS A 519 -22.48 28.91 8.87
N ASP A 520 -22.21 29.33 7.62
CA ASP A 520 -23.09 30.14 6.76
C ASP A 520 -23.13 29.52 5.35
N LYS A 521 -24.29 29.55 4.69
CA LYS A 521 -24.47 29.09 3.30
C LYS A 521 -23.78 29.98 2.28
N ASN A 522 -23.45 31.22 2.65
CA ASN A 522 -22.75 32.18 1.80
C ASN A 522 -21.22 32.09 1.91
N TYR A 523 -20.68 30.98 2.46
CA TYR A 523 -19.24 30.76 2.54
C TYR A 523 -18.56 30.87 1.16
N ASP A 524 -17.34 31.39 1.19
CA ASP A 524 -16.46 31.54 0.03
C ASP A 524 -15.09 30.97 0.39
N TYR A 525 -14.74 29.85 -0.22
CA TYR A 525 -13.45 29.20 0.02
C TYR A 525 -12.24 30.04 -0.46
N ASN A 526 -12.46 31.10 -1.25
CA ASN A 526 -11.42 32.06 -1.61
C ASN A 526 -11.21 33.14 -0.54
N ASN A 527 -12.13 33.24 0.42
CA ASN A 527 -12.05 34.13 1.55
C ASN A 527 -12.07 33.31 2.86
N PRO A 528 -10.90 32.96 3.41
CA PRO A 528 -10.79 32.13 4.61
C PRO A 528 -11.61 32.64 5.81
N ASP A 529 -11.77 33.95 5.96
CA ASP A 529 -12.53 34.57 7.06
C ASP A 529 -14.05 34.27 6.99
N SER A 530 -14.53 33.70 5.88
CA SER A 530 -15.93 33.27 5.75
C SER A 530 -16.23 31.92 6.41
N MET A 531 -15.21 31.23 6.93
CA MET A 531 -15.30 29.95 7.62
C MET A 531 -14.43 29.96 8.87
N ILE A 532 -14.72 29.07 9.82
CA ILE A 532 -13.84 28.86 10.97
C ILE A 532 -12.88 27.71 10.62
N HIS A 533 -11.60 27.89 10.92
CA HIS A 533 -10.57 26.90 10.66
C HIS A 533 -9.79 26.57 11.94
N TYR A 534 -9.54 25.28 12.17
CA TYR A 534 -8.66 24.78 13.21
C TYR A 534 -7.65 23.80 12.62
N ASP A 535 -6.42 23.86 13.09
CA ASP A 535 -5.37 22.91 12.76
C ASP A 535 -4.56 22.52 14.00
N PHE A 536 -3.94 21.35 13.93
CA PHE A 536 -3.03 20.86 14.95
C PHE A 536 -1.99 19.97 14.31
N LEU A 537 -0.74 20.10 14.79
CA LEU A 537 0.36 19.21 14.44
C LEU A 537 1.18 18.96 15.69
N ALA A 538 1.31 17.70 16.09
CA ALA A 538 2.16 17.29 17.20
C ALA A 538 3.58 17.84 17.02
N ASN A 539 4.20 18.26 18.12
CA ASN A 539 5.48 18.98 18.07
C ASN A 539 6.52 18.45 19.05
N ASP A 540 6.33 17.26 19.58
CA ASP A 540 7.24 16.60 20.50
C ASP A 540 7.62 15.20 19.96
N TYR A 541 8.67 14.61 20.53
CA TYR A 541 9.11 13.25 20.26
C TYR A 541 8.30 12.20 21.04
N GLN A 542 7.41 12.64 21.95
CA GLN A 542 6.52 11.79 22.73
C GLN A 542 5.33 11.27 21.90
N ASP A 543 4.52 10.39 22.51
CA ASP A 543 3.30 9.86 21.90
C ASP A 543 2.33 10.98 21.49
N PRO A 544 2.09 11.20 20.17
CA PRO A 544 1.29 12.33 19.71
C PRO A 544 -0.21 12.16 19.98
N ARG A 545 -0.68 10.95 20.29
CA ARG A 545 -2.12 10.62 20.37
C ARG A 545 -2.85 11.43 21.43
N LYS A 546 -2.21 11.67 22.58
CA LYS A 546 -2.81 12.36 23.72
C LYS A 546 -3.15 13.81 23.36
N GLU A 547 -2.18 14.56 22.87
CA GLU A 547 -2.38 15.95 22.47
C GLU A 547 -3.30 16.04 21.25
N PHE A 548 -3.10 15.16 20.26
CA PHE A 548 -3.95 15.08 19.09
C PHE A 548 -5.42 14.95 19.47
N ILE A 549 -5.79 13.93 20.27
CA ILE A 549 -7.20 13.64 20.53
C ILE A 549 -7.86 14.70 21.42
N ILE A 550 -7.11 15.28 22.37
CA ILE A 550 -7.63 16.34 23.24
C ILE A 550 -7.95 17.59 22.43
N ASN A 551 -7.03 18.04 21.58
CA ASN A 551 -7.24 19.24 20.77
C ASN A 551 -8.31 18.99 19.70
N PHE A 552 -8.25 17.83 19.02
CA PHE A 552 -9.25 17.45 18.01
C PHE A 552 -10.67 17.49 18.58
N LEU A 553 -10.89 16.88 19.75
CA LEU A 553 -12.20 16.87 20.39
C LEU A 553 -12.65 18.27 20.81
N LYS A 554 -11.76 19.13 21.32
CA LYS A 554 -12.12 20.51 21.68
C LYS A 554 -12.54 21.32 20.45
N ASP A 555 -11.80 21.22 19.36
CA ASP A 555 -12.03 22.02 18.16
C ASP A 555 -13.28 21.54 17.41
N ILE A 556 -13.48 20.23 17.27
CA ILE A 556 -14.62 19.66 16.56
C ILE A 556 -15.95 19.80 17.35
N PHE A 557 -15.89 19.99 18.67
CA PHE A 557 -17.02 20.33 19.54
C PHE A 557 -17.05 21.81 19.95
N SER A 558 -16.27 22.68 19.30
CA SER A 558 -16.18 24.11 19.65
C SER A 558 -17.48 24.89 19.37
N ASN A 559 -18.34 24.38 18.49
CA ASN A 559 -19.61 25.00 18.11
C ASN A 559 -20.80 24.08 18.48
N LYS A 560 -21.95 24.25 17.82
CA LYS A 560 -23.17 23.45 18.06
C LYS A 560 -23.19 22.16 17.24
N LYS A 561 -24.10 21.26 17.59
CA LYS A 561 -24.42 20.06 16.78
C LYS A 561 -24.56 20.40 15.29
N GLY A 562 -23.87 19.65 14.44
CA GLY A 562 -23.85 19.86 13.00
C GLY A 562 -23.66 18.55 12.22
N VAL A 563 -23.16 18.67 10.99
CA VAL A 563 -22.82 17.56 10.09
C VAL A 563 -21.32 17.36 10.10
N TYR A 564 -20.85 16.14 10.35
CA TYR A 564 -19.43 15.81 10.34
C TYR A 564 -19.10 15.13 9.01
N VAL A 565 -18.00 15.52 8.37
CA VAL A 565 -17.68 15.09 7.01
C VAL A 565 -16.20 14.77 6.92
N ALA A 566 -15.90 13.60 6.35
CA ALA A 566 -14.57 13.19 5.91
C ALA A 566 -14.63 12.82 4.42
N TYR A 567 -13.47 12.73 3.77
CA TYR A 567 -13.35 12.18 2.43
C TYR A 567 -12.80 10.77 2.54
N ASN A 568 -13.57 9.75 2.14
CA ASN A 568 -13.23 8.34 2.44
C ASN A 568 -13.24 8.01 3.93
N ASP A 569 -14.37 8.35 4.56
CA ASP A 569 -14.64 8.28 6.01
C ASP A 569 -14.30 6.96 6.72
N ALA A 570 -14.14 5.87 5.97
CA ALA A 570 -13.78 4.56 6.48
C ALA A 570 -12.41 4.59 7.19
N PHE A 571 -11.45 5.37 6.66
CA PHE A 571 -10.14 5.52 7.25
C PHE A 571 -10.23 6.25 8.60
N GLU A 572 -10.80 7.45 8.63
CA GLU A 572 -10.89 8.28 9.84
C GLU A 572 -11.71 7.57 10.91
N LYS A 573 -12.85 6.98 10.53
CA LYS A 573 -13.67 6.17 11.46
C LYS A 573 -12.90 5.01 12.04
N SER A 574 -12.03 4.34 11.27
CA SER A 574 -11.25 3.21 11.77
C SER A 574 -10.22 3.64 12.83
N VAL A 575 -9.55 4.76 12.61
CA VAL A 575 -8.57 5.34 13.54
C VAL A 575 -9.27 5.79 14.83
N LEU A 576 -10.38 6.52 14.70
CA LEU A 576 -11.17 6.97 15.84
C LEU A 576 -11.75 5.80 16.66
N LYS A 577 -12.31 4.76 16.03
CA LYS A 577 -12.79 3.56 16.73
C LYS A 577 -11.69 2.86 17.54
N ARG A 578 -10.47 2.81 17.01
CA ARG A 578 -9.31 2.26 17.73
C ARG A 578 -8.96 3.07 18.96
N ILE A 579 -8.89 4.40 18.85
CA ILE A 579 -8.63 5.27 20.01
C ILE A 579 -9.73 5.13 21.06
N ALA A 580 -11.01 5.09 20.65
CA ALA A 580 -12.13 4.89 21.56
C ALA A 580 -12.03 3.56 22.34
N PHE A 581 -11.58 2.49 21.68
CA PHE A 581 -11.37 1.19 22.31
C PHE A 581 -10.20 1.20 23.31
N LEU A 582 -9.06 1.78 22.93
CA LEU A 582 -7.84 1.80 23.76
C LEU A 582 -7.93 2.79 24.94
N PHE A 583 -8.75 3.83 24.79
CA PHE A 583 -8.97 4.88 25.78
C PHE A 583 -10.48 5.07 26.05
N PRO A 584 -11.14 4.12 26.75
CA PRO A 584 -12.60 4.09 26.89
C PRO A 584 -13.24 5.35 27.52
N LYS A 585 -12.50 6.12 28.31
CA LYS A 585 -12.98 7.40 28.86
C LYS A 585 -13.29 8.45 27.78
N LEU A 586 -12.75 8.29 26.58
CA LEU A 586 -13.02 9.13 25.41
C LEU A 586 -14.02 8.50 24.43
N ALA A 587 -14.53 7.30 24.71
CA ALA A 587 -15.32 6.55 23.74
C ALA A 587 -16.59 7.29 23.31
N ILE A 588 -17.29 7.93 24.24
CA ILE A 588 -18.55 8.63 23.96
C ILE A 588 -18.37 9.78 22.94
N PRO A 589 -17.51 10.79 23.18
CA PRO A 589 -17.33 11.87 22.20
C PRO A 589 -16.74 11.39 20.87
N ILE A 590 -15.83 10.41 20.89
CA ILE A 590 -15.24 9.86 19.66
C ILE A 590 -16.29 9.10 18.84
N LEU A 591 -17.03 8.19 19.46
CA LEU A 591 -18.02 7.37 18.77
C LEU A 591 -19.24 8.20 18.34
N TYR A 592 -19.51 9.34 18.99
CA TYR A 592 -20.46 10.32 18.49
C TYR A 592 -20.03 10.84 17.10
N ILE A 593 -18.77 11.24 16.94
CA ILE A 593 -18.23 11.69 15.64
C ILE A 593 -18.31 10.57 14.62
N VAL A 594 -17.86 9.35 14.98
CA VAL A 594 -17.89 8.18 14.10
C VAL A 594 -19.30 7.88 13.60
N ASN A 595 -20.31 7.93 14.47
CA ASN A 595 -21.70 7.63 14.13
C ASN A 595 -22.37 8.72 13.30
N ASN A 596 -21.87 9.97 13.36
CA ASN A 596 -22.46 11.12 12.66
C ASN A 596 -21.62 11.63 11.47
N THR A 597 -20.47 11.00 11.18
CA THR A 597 -19.65 11.34 10.02
C THR A 597 -20.25 10.75 8.74
N ILE A 598 -20.39 11.58 7.71
CA ILE A 598 -20.77 11.20 6.35
C ILE A 598 -19.59 11.33 5.39
N ASP A 599 -19.60 10.56 4.30
CA ASP A 599 -18.52 10.55 3.31
C ASP A 599 -18.81 11.51 2.14
N LEU A 600 -17.92 12.46 1.89
CA LEU A 600 -18.00 13.34 0.73
C LEU A 600 -17.77 12.60 -0.59
N MET A 601 -17.06 11.47 -0.54
CA MET A 601 -16.84 10.59 -1.68
C MET A 601 -18.14 9.91 -2.16
N ASP A 602 -19.24 9.97 -1.40
CA ASP A 602 -20.56 9.46 -1.78
C ASP A 602 -21.08 10.04 -3.12
N PHE A 603 -20.62 11.22 -3.55
CA PHE A 603 -20.96 11.79 -4.86
C PHE A 603 -20.33 11.03 -6.04
N PHE A 604 -19.27 10.27 -5.80
CA PHE A 604 -18.46 9.62 -6.83
C PHE A 604 -18.43 8.09 -6.68
N LYS A 605 -18.37 7.59 -5.45
CA LYS A 605 -18.29 6.16 -5.14
C LYS A 605 -19.68 5.53 -5.02
N GLY A 606 -19.97 4.59 -5.91
CA GLY A 606 -21.20 3.81 -5.87
C GLY A 606 -21.14 2.63 -4.88
N ILE A 607 -22.30 2.06 -4.60
CA ILE A 607 -22.47 0.83 -3.82
C ILE A 607 -22.77 -0.30 -4.81
N LYS A 608 -22.08 -1.44 -4.68
CA LYS A 608 -22.32 -2.59 -5.56
C LYS A 608 -23.71 -3.15 -5.30
N GLN A 609 -24.45 -3.40 -6.37
CA GLN A 609 -25.79 -3.98 -6.30
C GLN A 609 -25.64 -5.51 -6.15
N ASP A 610 -25.74 -6.03 -4.92
CA ASP A 610 -25.65 -7.48 -4.67
C ASP A 610 -27.01 -8.20 -4.89
N SER A 611 -28.13 -7.47 -4.97
CA SER A 611 -29.45 -8.03 -5.33
C SER A 611 -30.40 -6.96 -5.88
N SER A 612 -31.49 -7.38 -6.53
CA SER A 612 -32.41 -6.53 -7.31
C SER A 612 -33.26 -5.53 -6.49
N ILE A 613 -33.18 -5.53 -5.15
CA ILE A 613 -33.85 -4.57 -4.27
C ILE A 613 -32.91 -4.20 -3.12
N ASP A 614 -31.81 -3.52 -3.44
CA ASP A 614 -30.97 -2.90 -2.42
C ASP A 614 -31.54 -1.52 -2.06
N VAL A 615 -32.07 -1.39 -0.84
CA VAL A 615 -32.58 -0.13 -0.29
C VAL A 615 -31.50 0.95 -0.17
N ASN A 616 -30.22 0.57 -0.21
CA ASN A 616 -29.07 1.46 -0.16
C ASN A 616 -28.39 1.65 -1.53
N PHE A 617 -29.07 1.31 -2.63
CA PHE A 617 -28.51 1.44 -3.96
C PHE A 617 -28.03 2.87 -4.25
N ARG A 618 -26.77 2.98 -4.66
CA ARG A 618 -26.16 4.22 -5.14
C ARG A 618 -25.29 3.93 -6.36
N PRO A 619 -25.58 4.52 -7.53
CA PRO A 619 -24.76 4.33 -8.71
C PRO A 619 -23.40 5.03 -8.56
N TRP A 620 -22.42 4.56 -9.33
CA TRP A 620 -21.11 5.20 -9.41
C TRP A 620 -21.19 6.52 -10.20
N PHE A 621 -20.42 7.52 -9.78
CA PHE A 621 -20.34 8.82 -10.45
C PHE A 621 -21.69 9.52 -10.65
N LEU A 622 -22.38 9.82 -9.54
CA LEU A 622 -23.54 10.73 -9.55
C LEU A 622 -23.16 12.10 -10.14
N ILE A 623 -21.92 12.51 -9.88
CA ILE A 623 -21.20 13.55 -10.63
C ILE A 623 -20.03 12.89 -11.34
N ALA A 624 -19.88 13.14 -12.64
CA ALA A 624 -18.86 12.51 -13.47
C ALA A 624 -18.10 13.54 -14.31
N ASN A 625 -16.78 13.35 -14.46
CA ASN A 625 -15.93 14.16 -15.32
C ASN A 625 -14.84 13.26 -15.94
N LYS A 626 -14.46 13.48 -17.20
CA LYS A 626 -13.44 12.64 -17.86
C LYS A 626 -12.08 12.71 -17.15
N ASN A 627 -11.76 13.86 -16.55
CA ASN A 627 -10.49 14.12 -15.90
C ASN A 627 -10.39 13.43 -14.53
N PHE A 628 -11.46 12.76 -14.10
CA PHE A 628 -11.39 11.81 -12.99
C PHE A 628 -10.62 10.54 -13.39
N TYR A 629 -10.53 10.23 -14.69
CA TYR A 629 -9.86 9.02 -15.20
C TYR A 629 -10.38 7.71 -14.58
N GLY A 630 -11.68 7.69 -14.25
CA GLY A 630 -12.33 6.58 -13.54
C GLY A 630 -11.91 6.42 -12.07
N SER A 631 -11.09 7.32 -11.54
CA SER A 631 -10.78 7.46 -10.12
C SER A 631 -11.85 8.31 -9.43
N TYR A 632 -11.87 8.23 -8.11
CA TYR A 632 -12.73 9.01 -7.24
C TYR A 632 -11.94 9.47 -5.99
N SER A 633 -10.60 9.54 -6.10
CA SER A 633 -9.73 10.17 -5.09
C SER A 633 -9.83 11.69 -5.15
N ILE A 634 -9.65 12.37 -4.02
CA ILE A 634 -9.74 13.83 -3.94
C ILE A 634 -8.74 14.52 -4.86
N LYS A 635 -7.54 13.95 -5.01
CA LYS A 635 -6.47 14.42 -5.91
C LYS A 635 -6.83 14.38 -7.40
N LYS A 636 -7.85 13.61 -7.78
CA LYS A 636 -8.37 13.54 -9.16
C LYS A 636 -9.70 14.28 -9.30
N THR A 637 -10.57 14.20 -8.30
CA THR A 637 -11.91 14.81 -8.35
C THR A 637 -11.87 16.32 -8.15
N GLN A 638 -11.10 16.82 -7.17
CA GLN A 638 -11.03 18.25 -6.88
C GLN A 638 -10.50 19.05 -8.09
N PRO A 639 -9.31 18.77 -8.66
CA PRO A 639 -8.76 19.57 -9.75
C PRO A 639 -9.59 19.52 -11.04
N ALA A 640 -10.37 18.45 -11.21
CA ALA A 640 -11.26 18.28 -12.36
C ALA A 640 -12.57 19.06 -12.22
N LEU A 641 -13.03 19.31 -10.98
CA LEU A 641 -14.19 20.16 -10.70
C LEU A 641 -13.81 21.65 -10.59
N ASP A 642 -12.62 21.96 -10.08
CA ASP A 642 -12.07 23.31 -10.06
C ASP A 642 -10.55 23.27 -10.25
N SER A 643 -10.09 23.70 -11.43
CA SER A 643 -8.67 23.70 -11.79
C SER A 643 -7.89 24.89 -11.23
N SER A 644 -8.56 25.91 -10.69
CA SER A 644 -7.92 27.10 -10.11
C SER A 644 -7.28 26.81 -8.75
N PHE A 645 -7.79 25.79 -8.06
CA PHE A 645 -7.27 25.34 -6.77
C PHE A 645 -6.24 24.22 -6.99
N THR A 646 -4.98 24.45 -6.62
CA THR A 646 -3.87 23.53 -6.92
C THR A 646 -2.95 23.25 -5.72
N TYR A 647 -2.40 22.04 -5.69
CA TYR A 647 -1.41 21.56 -4.72
C TYR A 647 0.04 21.81 -5.16
N LYS A 648 0.26 22.33 -6.38
CA LYS A 648 1.58 22.33 -7.06
C LYS A 648 2.66 23.17 -6.38
N ASN A 649 2.29 24.02 -5.44
CA ASN A 649 3.20 24.95 -4.77
C ASN A 649 3.64 24.48 -3.36
N LEU A 650 3.32 23.23 -2.97
CA LEU A 650 3.67 22.68 -1.65
C LEU A 650 4.82 21.67 -1.75
N THR A 651 5.79 21.80 -0.83
CA THR A 651 6.94 20.89 -0.68
C THR A 651 6.49 19.47 -0.28
N ILE A 652 5.42 19.37 0.51
CA ILE A 652 4.72 18.15 0.91
C ILE A 652 3.39 18.14 0.17
N ASN A 653 3.17 17.10 -0.66
CA ASN A 653 2.07 17.07 -1.62
C ASN A 653 1.32 15.72 -1.63
N ASN A 654 1.63 14.82 -0.69
CA ASN A 654 0.87 13.60 -0.43
C ASN A 654 1.05 13.13 1.03
N GLY A 655 0.06 12.37 1.54
CA GLY A 655 0.03 11.86 2.92
C GLY A 655 1.15 10.87 3.24
N SER A 656 1.61 10.07 2.27
CA SER A 656 2.74 9.15 2.48
C SER A 656 4.02 9.90 2.85
N LYS A 657 4.32 10.99 2.14
CA LYS A 657 5.47 11.86 2.43
C LYS A 657 5.29 12.61 3.75
N ALA A 658 4.06 13.03 4.09
CA ALA A 658 3.77 13.64 5.39
C ALA A 658 4.06 12.66 6.54
N SER A 659 3.58 11.42 6.40
CA SER A 659 3.79 10.33 7.36
C SER A 659 5.27 10.00 7.54
N GLU A 660 6.02 9.81 6.45
CA GLU A 660 7.47 9.54 6.47
C GLU A 660 8.23 10.70 7.12
N THR A 661 7.91 11.95 6.75
CA THR A 661 8.58 13.13 7.29
C THR A 661 8.36 13.24 8.80
N PHE A 662 7.13 12.99 9.27
CA PHE A 662 6.84 12.98 10.71
C PHE A 662 7.48 11.78 11.43
N ARG A 663 7.54 10.62 10.79
CA ARG A 663 8.27 9.44 11.32
C ARG A 663 9.74 9.76 11.57
N ARG A 664 10.41 10.38 10.59
CA ARG A 664 11.81 10.82 10.69
C ARG A 664 12.01 11.86 11.79
N PHE A 665 11.02 12.71 12.03
CA PHE A 665 11.02 13.62 13.17
C PHE A 665 10.95 12.86 14.51
N LEU A 666 10.00 11.93 14.67
CA LEU A 666 9.91 11.10 15.89
C LEU A 666 11.17 10.26 16.15
N GLU A 667 11.82 9.78 15.09
CA GLU A 667 13.08 9.03 15.17
C GLU A 667 14.32 9.91 15.34
N GLN A 668 14.14 11.23 15.54
CA GLN A 668 15.21 12.21 15.72
C GLN A 668 16.21 12.27 14.56
N ARG A 669 15.82 11.79 13.38
CA ARG A 669 16.58 11.95 12.12
C ARG A 669 16.40 13.36 11.53
N ILE A 670 15.47 14.13 12.07
CA ILE A 670 15.26 15.55 11.78
C ILE A 670 15.41 16.30 13.10
N GLU A 671 16.41 17.17 13.16
CA GLU A 671 16.62 18.03 14.32
C GLU A 671 15.43 18.96 14.55
N LYS A 672 15.14 19.22 15.83
CA LYS A 672 14.00 20.06 16.24
C LYS A 672 13.98 21.44 15.57
N ASN A 673 15.14 22.07 15.47
CA ASN A 673 15.28 23.39 14.85
C ASN A 673 14.97 23.38 13.33
N VAL A 674 15.33 22.31 12.63
CA VAL A 674 15.00 22.10 11.21
C VAL A 674 13.51 21.86 11.05
N TRP A 675 12.93 21.02 11.90
CA TRP A 675 11.50 20.75 11.93
C TRP A 675 10.68 22.02 12.09
N ASP A 676 10.96 22.80 13.14
CA ASP A 676 10.18 23.99 13.49
C ASP A 676 10.27 25.09 12.42
N ASN A 677 11.44 25.31 11.81
CA ASN A 677 11.67 26.43 10.88
C ASN A 677 11.39 26.10 9.40
N LEU A 678 11.59 24.85 8.97
CA LEU A 678 11.57 24.50 7.54
C LEU A 678 10.43 23.56 7.15
N ILE A 679 9.98 22.67 8.05
CA ILE A 679 9.08 21.56 7.68
C ILE A 679 7.67 21.76 8.24
N ARG A 680 7.57 22.15 9.51
CA ARG A 680 6.29 22.21 10.25
C ARG A 680 5.24 23.06 9.55
N LYS A 681 5.62 24.24 9.04
CA LYS A 681 4.70 25.14 8.33
C LYS A 681 4.15 24.53 7.05
N ASP A 682 4.96 23.74 6.35
CA ASP A 682 4.55 23.11 5.10
C ASP A 682 3.68 21.86 5.35
N MET A 683 3.94 21.10 6.43
CA MET A 683 3.03 20.05 6.91
C MET A 683 1.63 20.61 7.21
N ILE A 684 1.54 21.72 7.97
CA ILE A 684 0.27 22.37 8.31
C ILE A 684 -0.48 22.79 7.04
N LYS A 685 0.18 23.52 6.13
CA LYS A 685 -0.44 23.96 4.87
C LYS A 685 -0.97 22.81 4.02
N TYR A 686 -0.29 21.66 4.03
CA TYR A 686 -0.70 20.48 3.27
C TYR A 686 -2.01 19.91 3.82
N CYS A 687 -2.08 19.60 5.12
CA CYS A 687 -3.32 19.08 5.73
C CYS A 687 -4.48 20.09 5.64
N ASN A 688 -4.22 21.38 5.83
CA ASN A 688 -5.25 22.43 5.68
C ASN A 688 -5.76 22.53 4.23
N ARG A 689 -4.96 22.10 3.24
CA ARG A 689 -5.37 22.11 1.84
C ARG A 689 -6.38 21.01 1.54
N ASP A 690 -6.30 19.86 2.19
CA ASP A 690 -7.16 18.71 1.95
C ASP A 690 -8.60 18.98 2.44
N THR A 691 -8.77 19.55 3.64
CA THR A 691 -10.11 19.96 4.11
C THR A 691 -10.71 21.10 3.28
N LEU A 692 -9.88 22.06 2.85
CA LEU A 692 -10.34 23.13 1.96
C LEU A 692 -10.74 22.59 0.58
N ALA A 693 -10.07 21.55 0.08
CA ALA A 693 -10.49 20.84 -1.13
C ALA A 693 -11.87 20.17 -0.99
N MET A 694 -12.18 19.62 0.18
CA MET A 694 -13.52 19.09 0.48
C MET A 694 -14.60 20.19 0.42
N VAL A 695 -14.30 21.36 0.98
CA VAL A 695 -15.18 22.54 0.89
C VAL A 695 -15.42 22.95 -0.57
N VAL A 696 -14.36 22.99 -1.39
CA VAL A 696 -14.43 23.30 -2.83
C VAL A 696 -15.30 22.29 -3.56
N ILE A 697 -15.09 20.98 -3.33
CA ILE A 697 -15.90 19.92 -3.93
C ILE A 697 -17.38 20.12 -3.60
N LEU A 698 -17.73 20.30 -2.32
CA LEU A 698 -19.12 20.48 -1.92
C LEU A 698 -19.75 21.70 -2.61
N LYS A 699 -19.02 22.81 -2.69
CA LYS A 699 -19.47 24.03 -3.38
C LYS A 699 -19.73 23.79 -4.85
N LYS A 700 -18.81 23.11 -5.55
CA LYS A 700 -18.93 22.82 -6.97
C LYS A 700 -20.06 21.85 -7.29
N VAL A 701 -20.26 20.84 -6.46
CA VAL A 701 -21.40 19.93 -6.60
C VAL A 701 -22.72 20.68 -6.44
N ASP A 702 -22.83 21.58 -5.45
CA ASP A 702 -24.02 22.43 -5.26
C ASP A 702 -24.29 23.34 -6.48
N GLU A 703 -23.25 23.98 -7.03
CA GLU A 703 -23.34 24.80 -8.24
C GLU A 703 -23.83 23.99 -9.45
N ILE A 704 -23.27 22.80 -9.68
CA ILE A 704 -23.67 21.90 -10.77
C ILE A 704 -25.14 21.48 -10.62
N ILE A 705 -25.58 21.13 -9.40
CA ILE A 705 -26.98 20.78 -9.12
C ILE A 705 -27.90 21.96 -9.44
N LYS A 706 -27.55 23.19 -9.04
CA LYS A 706 -28.36 24.39 -9.32
C LYS A 706 -28.48 24.69 -10.81
N ILE A 707 -27.40 24.55 -11.58
CA ILE A 707 -27.42 24.71 -13.04
C ILE A 707 -28.37 23.69 -13.67
N TRP A 708 -28.31 22.44 -13.20
CA TRP A 708 -29.19 21.38 -13.67
C TRP A 708 -30.67 21.66 -13.35
N GLU A 709 -30.98 22.10 -12.13
CA GLU A 709 -32.35 22.44 -11.70
C GLU A 709 -32.94 23.58 -12.54
N ALA A 710 -32.18 24.64 -12.76
CA ALA A 710 -32.58 25.77 -13.59
C ALA A 710 -32.94 25.35 -15.03
N LYS A 711 -32.22 24.37 -15.60
CA LYS A 711 -32.49 23.85 -16.95
C LYS A 711 -33.72 22.94 -17.04
N HIS A 712 -34.04 22.24 -15.95
CA HIS A 712 -35.14 21.28 -15.91
C HIS A 712 -36.41 21.84 -15.24
N GLY A 713 -36.44 23.15 -14.95
CA GLY A 713 -37.59 23.84 -14.37
C GLY A 713 -37.92 23.39 -12.95
N LYS A 714 -36.91 23.06 -12.15
CA LYS A 714 -37.05 22.54 -10.78
C LYS A 714 -36.57 23.51 -9.72
#